data_AF-A0A660ZBC6-F1
#
_entry.id   AF-A0A660ZBC6-F1
#
_cell.length_a   1.000
_cell.length_b   1.000
_cell.length_c   1.000
_cell.angle_alpha   90.00
_cell.angle_beta   90.00
_cell.angle_gamma   90.00
#
_symmetry.space_group_name_H-M   'P 1'
#
loop_
_entity.id
_entity.type
_entity.pdbx_description
1 polymer ?
#
loop_
_entity_poly.entity_id
_entity_poly.type
_entity_poly.pdbx_seq_one_letter_code
_entity_poly.pdbx_strand_id
1 'polypeptide(L)'
;MNKLNNYRSQLWFLTIIISAILLYLPSNQVFAQLSGNYTIGTGGDFTSFTDAVSTLHTQGISADVNFNVISGTYNEQIVMHDFTGMLSFTVKFQSQVGAADSVTLWFQSQTFDFNYVVKLDGVRNIIFRDLTFLGTGATYSRIFLMESPTYNTGNIKFINNVFKGIYDTGSDHHHAIIYSDEVDIDEIEITGNKFFDGSYGVFLEGTNTDKIPGIEVVNNTFTNIGYTGVYLHWVLSPVVVENIIQADFYGISMPSVFSSMQIRKNKIIAANQGISITCWASPINRGLISNNFISLGFAGDHGINITNSEYVDVYYNSVCNRSTDRSSAAFRTRFGEQNNVKNNNFANMNTGYAYYVSPVSSINISDNNNLYTPGNFIAFRDSNIVDLVELQNVSGKNLNSLSVYPHYLLDSNLHTIAPWLDKKAQSLADILDDIDGEPRDVNTPDIGADEFLPDPATTTPLLGTMTIGIGGDYTTFAEAIDDVVLKGISDDLEFDVLPGVYNEQIDLVSIPGASPMYEVGFRSQTGNASDVNITYNASSLDSNFVLRLYGSDYVNFNNFTFTASGDPYARILDLYEGTDFFTLRYCILNSILESGNDQRQAIIYSEDSYYRSRSIVGNVFNRGTFGLYLRRENSSDEYAEDLEIRDNIINENGYTGIYVQFHDAPAFYRNTISAASYGIQALKCENALSIERNKIIVNTQNGIYLSNCEGTEQDFGTIINNFVYVGGSGQSAGIRMTGCDYQHLYYNSVHTSSTNTNSKSLYVTSGAGSNNELINNIFMNSGGGYSYYIQNTSVISSSDHNDLFTNGTNLAYWNGPLTSLADLQTASGMDLHSVSVDPEYASNTDLHVSAKDLDSSAIPILWINNDIDDDLRDENFPDIGADEFIYGLNYPPLIISEPDTLAFVDSLYQYQVIATDNNGDTLNYDLTISPGWLAIDHSTGMIQGTPTASNVGDTVVSISVDDGLGGVDEQTYMLHVDFSVGINMDVNPIPKKYSLLQNYPNPFNPSTTIRFELPLSSLVTLKIYDVLGNKVATIVNEEKAAGYHNIEL
;
A
#
# COMPACT_ATOMS: atom_id res chain seq x y z
N MET A 1 -49.28 112.45 -1.10
CA MET A 1 -48.25 111.97 -0.15
C MET A 1 -48.39 110.45 0.04
N ASN A 2 -47.85 109.63 -0.87
CA ASN A 2 -47.61 108.19 -0.63
C ASN A 2 -46.75 107.52 -1.73
N LYS A 3 -45.87 108.28 -2.41
CA LYS A 3 -44.96 107.75 -3.46
C LYS A 3 -43.47 108.06 -3.27
N LEU A 4 -43.05 108.60 -2.11
CA LEU A 4 -41.62 108.86 -1.83
C LEU A 4 -40.96 107.92 -0.81
N ASN A 5 -41.70 107.00 -0.18
CA ASN A 5 -41.12 106.05 0.79
C ASN A 5 -40.67 104.71 0.19
N ASN A 6 -40.90 104.45 -1.11
CA ASN A 6 -40.52 103.17 -1.74
C ASN A 6 -39.15 103.15 -2.45
N TYR A 7 -38.46 104.30 -2.59
CA TYR A 7 -37.14 104.34 -3.25
C TYR A 7 -35.95 104.36 -2.29
N ARG A 8 -36.15 104.58 -0.98
CA ARG A 8 -35.08 104.47 0.03
C ARG A 8 -34.93 103.06 0.61
N SER A 9 -35.94 102.20 0.51
CA SER A 9 -35.84 100.79 0.91
C SER A 9 -35.16 99.91 -0.14
N GLN A 10 -35.18 100.30 -1.43
CA GLN A 10 -34.55 99.49 -2.49
C GLN A 10 -33.04 99.74 -2.67
N LEU A 11 -32.50 100.90 -2.30
CA LEU A 11 -31.03 101.09 -2.28
C LEU A 11 -30.36 100.45 -1.06
N TRP A 12 -31.02 100.39 0.10
CA TRP A 12 -30.48 99.70 1.28
C TRP A 12 -30.54 98.17 1.18
N PHE A 13 -31.53 97.62 0.46
CA PHE A 13 -31.59 96.17 0.20
C PHE A 13 -30.54 95.70 -0.84
N LEU A 14 -30.17 96.53 -1.82
CA LEU A 14 -29.17 96.15 -2.83
C LEU A 14 -27.72 96.20 -2.29
N THR A 15 -27.41 97.09 -1.34
CA THR A 15 -26.07 97.15 -0.72
C THR A 15 -25.85 96.03 0.31
N ILE A 16 -26.91 95.57 1.00
CA ILE A 16 -26.83 94.44 1.93
C ILE A 16 -26.76 93.09 1.18
N ILE A 17 -27.41 92.96 0.02
CA ILE A 17 -27.32 91.74 -0.81
C ILE A 17 -25.96 91.62 -1.52
N ILE A 18 -25.36 92.73 -2.00
CA ILE A 18 -24.02 92.68 -2.60
C ILE A 18 -22.93 92.46 -1.53
N SER A 19 -23.11 92.97 -0.30
CA SER A 19 -22.16 92.72 0.79
C SER A 19 -22.31 91.32 1.41
N ALA A 20 -23.51 90.73 1.39
CA ALA A 20 -23.74 89.35 1.84
C ALA A 20 -23.32 88.30 0.79
N ILE A 21 -23.38 88.63 -0.52
CA ILE A 21 -22.88 87.74 -1.59
C ILE A 21 -21.34 87.79 -1.70
N LEU A 22 -20.69 88.88 -1.30
CA LEU A 22 -19.23 88.97 -1.22
C LEU A 22 -18.61 88.37 0.07
N LEU A 23 -19.42 88.10 1.10
CA LEU A 23 -19.00 87.43 2.34
C LEU A 23 -19.30 85.92 2.36
N TYR A 24 -19.96 85.40 1.31
CA TYR A 24 -20.27 83.98 1.11
C TYR A 24 -19.79 83.46 -0.26
N LEU A 25 -18.77 84.09 -0.83
CA LEU A 25 -17.88 83.36 -1.72
C LEU A 25 -16.95 82.56 -0.81
N PRO A 26 -16.98 81.21 -0.80
CA PRO A 26 -15.79 80.51 -0.35
C PRO A 26 -14.64 81.12 -1.16
N SER A 27 -13.64 81.63 -0.46
CA SER A 27 -12.35 81.87 -1.07
C SER A 27 -11.92 80.51 -1.59
N ASN A 28 -12.22 80.21 -2.85
CA ASN A 28 -11.58 79.14 -3.59
C ASN A 28 -10.12 79.57 -3.64
N GLN A 29 -9.35 79.21 -2.62
CA GLN A 29 -7.94 79.00 -2.82
C GLN A 29 -7.89 77.92 -3.89
N VAL A 30 -7.65 78.36 -5.13
CA VAL A 30 -7.34 77.48 -6.24
C VAL A 30 -5.96 76.94 -5.90
N PHE A 31 -5.92 75.86 -5.13
CA PHE A 31 -4.71 75.09 -4.95
C PHE A 31 -4.34 74.52 -6.32
N ALA A 32 -3.06 74.60 -6.68
CA ALA A 32 -2.60 73.98 -7.91
C ALA A 32 -2.73 72.46 -7.76
N GLN A 33 -3.36 71.80 -8.74
CA GLN A 33 -3.46 70.34 -8.76
C GLN A 33 -2.06 69.72 -8.76
N LEU A 34 -1.91 68.55 -8.16
CA LEU A 34 -0.62 67.87 -8.12
C LEU A 34 -0.17 67.45 -9.53
N SER A 35 1.13 67.48 -9.72
CA SER A 35 1.83 67.19 -10.97
C SER A 35 3.29 66.89 -10.65
N GLY A 36 3.81 65.74 -11.09
CA GLY A 36 5.22 65.37 -10.95
C GLY A 36 5.58 64.60 -9.67
N ASN A 37 6.81 64.77 -9.19
CA ASN A 37 7.37 63.96 -8.11
C ASN A 37 7.25 64.68 -6.76
N TYR A 38 6.83 63.94 -5.74
CA TYR A 38 6.75 64.38 -4.35
C TYR A 38 7.40 63.35 -3.44
N THR A 39 7.68 63.75 -2.20
CA THR A 39 8.25 62.90 -1.16
C THR A 39 7.30 62.78 0.03
N ILE A 40 7.16 61.57 0.57
CA ILE A 40 6.38 61.30 1.79
C ILE A 40 7.34 60.89 2.90
N GLY A 41 7.24 61.54 4.06
CA GLY A 41 8.03 61.22 5.24
C GLY A 41 8.57 62.47 5.93
N THR A 42 9.28 62.27 7.05
CA THR A 42 9.81 63.40 7.84
C THR A 42 10.76 64.26 6.99
N GLY A 43 10.39 65.52 6.76
CA GLY A 43 11.15 66.47 5.94
C GLY A 43 10.88 66.40 4.43
N GLY A 44 9.93 65.58 3.99
CA GLY A 44 9.44 65.53 2.60
C GLY A 44 8.37 66.59 2.30
N ASP A 45 7.84 66.54 1.08
CA ASP A 45 6.74 67.40 0.62
C ASP A 45 5.44 67.15 1.40
N PHE A 46 5.23 65.90 1.83
CA PHE A 46 4.16 65.45 2.72
C PHE A 46 4.75 64.73 3.92
N THR A 47 4.22 64.97 5.13
CA THR A 47 4.81 64.37 6.33
C THR A 47 4.37 62.92 6.55
N SER A 48 3.25 62.52 5.96
CA SER A 48 2.64 61.20 6.12
C SER A 48 1.86 60.76 4.87
N PHE A 49 1.44 59.49 4.79
CA PHE A 49 0.56 59.01 3.72
C PHE A 49 -0.81 59.69 3.77
N THR A 50 -1.39 59.86 4.95
CA THR A 50 -2.65 60.59 5.17
C THR A 50 -2.58 62.02 4.62
N ASP A 51 -1.48 62.75 4.82
CA ASP A 51 -1.30 64.11 4.29
C ASP A 51 -1.33 64.13 2.75
N ALA A 52 -0.60 63.19 2.13
CA ALA A 52 -0.53 63.07 0.67
C ALA A 52 -1.91 62.72 0.08
N VAL A 53 -2.60 61.75 0.69
CA VAL A 53 -3.93 61.30 0.24
C VAL A 53 -5.00 62.37 0.45
N SER A 54 -4.98 63.09 1.58
CA SER A 54 -5.88 64.23 1.80
C SER A 54 -5.68 65.34 0.77
N THR A 55 -4.43 65.53 0.31
CA THR A 55 -4.11 66.48 -0.76
C THR A 55 -4.63 66.01 -2.11
N LEU A 56 -4.55 64.71 -2.43
CA LEU A 56 -5.20 64.14 -3.62
C LEU A 56 -6.71 64.43 -3.61
N HIS A 57 -7.39 64.22 -2.49
CA HIS A 57 -8.84 64.47 -2.38
C HIS A 57 -9.21 65.93 -2.55
N THR A 58 -8.42 66.84 -1.99
CA THR A 58 -8.75 68.28 -1.99
C THR A 58 -8.29 69.03 -3.23
N GLN A 59 -7.21 68.60 -3.87
CA GLN A 59 -6.59 69.31 -5.00
C GLN A 59 -6.66 68.52 -6.32
N GLY A 60 -6.78 67.19 -6.26
CA GLY A 60 -6.70 66.33 -7.43
C GLY A 60 -5.35 66.40 -8.13
N ILE A 61 -5.31 65.85 -9.34
CA ILE A 61 -4.10 65.76 -10.18
C ILE A 61 -4.35 66.31 -11.59
N SER A 62 -3.29 66.83 -12.21
CA SER A 62 -3.32 67.39 -13.58
C SER A 62 -2.30 66.76 -14.54
N ALA A 63 -1.46 65.87 -14.00
CA ALA A 63 -0.48 65.05 -14.69
C ALA A 63 -0.19 63.82 -13.79
N ASP A 64 0.64 62.89 -14.26
CA ASP A 64 1.08 61.77 -13.42
C ASP A 64 1.79 62.28 -12.15
N VAL A 65 1.53 61.58 -11.03
CA VAL A 65 2.08 61.91 -9.71
C VAL A 65 2.84 60.72 -9.15
N ASN A 66 4.09 60.95 -8.73
CA ASN A 66 4.91 59.94 -8.07
C ASN A 66 5.24 60.39 -6.63
N PHE A 67 4.76 59.65 -5.65
CA PHE A 67 5.15 59.77 -4.26
C PHE A 67 6.33 58.84 -3.96
N ASN A 68 7.52 59.43 -3.77
CA ASN A 68 8.74 58.75 -3.35
C ASN A 68 8.80 58.74 -1.82
N VAL A 69 8.47 57.61 -1.21
CA VAL A 69 8.35 57.48 0.24
C VAL A 69 9.74 57.28 0.84
N ILE A 70 10.12 58.19 1.75
CA ILE A 70 11.37 58.13 2.51
C ILE A 70 11.33 56.91 3.41
N SER A 71 12.47 56.21 3.54
CA SER A 71 12.58 55.02 4.38
C SER A 71 12.07 55.27 5.81
N GLY A 72 11.26 54.36 6.33
CA GLY A 72 10.64 54.50 7.64
C GLY A 72 9.43 53.58 7.85
N THR A 73 8.85 53.69 9.04
CA THR A 73 7.64 52.97 9.42
C THR A 73 6.51 53.96 9.67
N TYR A 74 5.38 53.73 9.03
CA TYR A 74 4.22 54.60 9.00
C TYR A 74 3.05 53.86 9.61
N ASN A 75 2.55 54.34 10.76
CA ASN A 75 1.38 53.77 11.43
C ASN A 75 0.15 54.59 11.04
N GLU A 76 -0.47 54.23 9.93
CA GLU A 76 -1.56 55.00 9.32
C GLU A 76 -2.57 54.04 8.70
N GLN A 77 -3.85 54.33 8.88
CA GLN A 77 -4.92 53.72 8.08
C GLN A 77 -5.26 54.66 6.95
N ILE A 78 -5.23 54.17 5.72
CA ILE A 78 -5.41 54.98 4.52
C ILE A 78 -6.73 54.65 3.86
N VAL A 79 -7.50 55.67 3.51
CA VAL A 79 -8.71 55.54 2.69
C VAL A 79 -8.56 56.45 1.48
N MET A 80 -8.68 55.89 0.29
CA MET A 80 -8.57 56.63 -0.97
C MET A 80 -9.89 56.55 -1.73
N HIS A 81 -10.67 57.63 -1.64
CA HIS A 81 -11.86 57.86 -2.45
C HIS A 81 -11.53 58.50 -3.81
N ASP A 82 -12.56 58.68 -4.64
CA ASP A 82 -12.44 59.36 -5.94
C ASP A 82 -11.90 60.80 -5.82
N PHE A 83 -11.08 61.20 -6.78
CA PHE A 83 -10.53 62.56 -6.85
C PHE A 83 -10.37 63.05 -8.30
N THR A 84 -10.33 64.38 -8.46
CA THR A 84 -10.25 65.01 -9.78
C THR A 84 -8.95 64.62 -10.50
N GLY A 85 -9.06 64.17 -11.75
CA GLY A 85 -7.92 63.80 -12.60
C GLY A 85 -7.54 62.32 -12.56
N MET A 86 -8.08 61.53 -11.62
CA MET A 86 -7.74 60.10 -11.46
C MET A 86 -8.00 59.25 -12.71
N LEU A 87 -8.98 59.62 -13.55
CA LEU A 87 -9.31 58.87 -14.77
C LEU A 87 -8.32 59.10 -15.93
N SER A 88 -7.49 60.14 -15.85
CA SER A 88 -6.60 60.55 -16.95
C SER A 88 -5.12 60.37 -16.64
N PHE A 89 -4.76 60.23 -15.36
CA PHE A 89 -3.38 60.26 -14.90
C PHE A 89 -3.17 59.21 -13.81
N THR A 90 -1.92 58.76 -13.66
CA THR A 90 -1.54 57.74 -12.69
C THR A 90 -1.00 58.36 -11.41
N VAL A 91 -1.37 57.76 -10.27
CA VAL A 91 -0.72 58.03 -8.98
C VAL A 91 0.10 56.81 -8.57
N LYS A 92 1.39 57.00 -8.33
CA LYS A 92 2.30 55.94 -7.87
C LYS A 92 2.87 56.24 -6.50
N PHE A 93 2.75 55.29 -5.58
CA PHE A 93 3.47 55.26 -4.31
C PHE A 93 4.63 54.26 -4.43
N GLN A 94 5.85 54.73 -4.20
CA GLN A 94 7.03 53.87 -4.27
C GLN A 94 8.07 54.21 -3.20
N SER A 95 8.87 53.22 -2.79
CA SER A 95 10.05 53.50 -1.97
C SER A 95 11.01 54.44 -2.72
N GLN A 96 11.51 55.46 -2.03
CA GLN A 96 12.51 56.38 -2.60
C GLN A 96 13.81 55.66 -2.97
N VAL A 97 14.16 54.58 -2.27
CA VAL A 97 15.39 53.82 -2.50
C VAL A 97 15.16 52.56 -3.35
N GLY A 98 13.91 52.28 -3.75
CA GLY A 98 13.56 51.14 -4.59
C GLY A 98 13.69 49.78 -3.89
N ALA A 99 13.47 49.73 -2.58
CA ALA A 99 13.54 48.49 -1.79
C ALA A 99 12.31 48.34 -0.89
N ALA A 100 11.58 47.24 -1.01
CA ALA A 100 10.30 47.03 -0.32
C ALA A 100 10.40 47.03 1.20
N ASP A 101 11.51 46.54 1.76
CA ASP A 101 11.77 46.51 3.21
C ASP A 101 12.09 47.89 3.80
N SER A 102 12.41 48.87 2.97
CA SER A 102 12.78 50.22 3.43
C SER A 102 11.60 51.06 3.93
N VAL A 103 10.38 50.75 3.50
CA VAL A 103 9.15 51.47 3.86
C VAL A 103 8.11 50.47 4.33
N THR A 104 7.65 50.61 5.56
CA THR A 104 6.55 49.79 6.11
C THR A 104 5.35 50.67 6.44
N LEU A 105 4.22 50.48 5.76
CA LEU A 105 2.93 51.01 6.15
C LEU A 105 2.15 49.95 6.93
N TRP A 106 1.73 50.25 8.14
CA TRP A 106 1.02 49.29 8.99
C TRP A 106 -0.13 49.92 9.74
N PHE A 107 -1.09 49.08 10.11
CA PHE A 107 -2.20 49.47 10.96
C PHE A 107 -2.67 48.28 11.80
N GLN A 108 -3.19 48.57 13.00
CA GLN A 108 -3.83 47.59 13.87
C GLN A 108 -5.35 47.77 13.84
N SER A 109 -5.98 47.02 12.95
CA SER A 109 -7.44 46.92 12.82
C SER A 109 -8.10 46.49 14.13
N GLN A 110 -9.20 47.16 14.51
CA GLN A 110 -9.86 46.95 15.80
C GLN A 110 -11.31 46.44 15.70
N THR A 111 -12.01 46.76 14.60
CA THR A 111 -13.41 46.42 14.41
C THR A 111 -13.65 45.98 12.97
N PHE A 112 -14.83 45.42 12.71
CA PHE A 112 -15.25 45.01 11.38
C PHE A 112 -15.19 46.16 10.35
N ASP A 113 -15.66 47.35 10.71
CA ASP A 113 -15.70 48.51 9.79
C ASP A 113 -14.31 49.14 9.53
N PHE A 114 -13.33 48.86 10.41
CA PHE A 114 -11.95 49.37 10.33
C PHE A 114 -10.97 48.20 10.30
N ASN A 115 -11.22 47.25 9.40
CA ASN A 115 -10.50 45.97 9.35
C ASN A 115 -9.30 45.94 8.38
N TYR A 116 -8.91 47.08 7.79
CA TYR A 116 -7.89 47.18 6.74
C TYR A 116 -6.72 48.13 7.09
N VAL A 117 -5.60 48.03 6.35
CA VAL A 117 -4.51 49.03 6.34
C VAL A 117 -4.79 50.12 5.29
N VAL A 118 -5.12 49.72 4.06
CA VAL A 118 -5.46 50.60 2.94
C VAL A 118 -6.83 50.20 2.38
N LYS A 119 -7.73 51.17 2.26
CA LYS A 119 -8.99 51.04 1.55
C LYS A 119 -8.95 51.84 0.25
N LEU A 120 -9.26 51.18 -0.86
CA LEU A 120 -9.43 51.77 -2.19
C LEU A 120 -10.94 51.79 -2.48
N ASP A 121 -11.50 52.98 -2.62
CA ASP A 121 -12.95 53.19 -2.57
C ASP A 121 -13.37 54.04 -3.78
N GLY A 122 -13.74 53.37 -4.87
CA GLY A 122 -14.05 53.98 -6.16
C GLY A 122 -12.90 54.75 -6.81
N VAL A 123 -11.66 54.30 -6.63
CA VAL A 123 -10.45 54.96 -7.17
C VAL A 123 -9.83 54.18 -8.31
N ARG A 124 -9.18 54.90 -9.25
CA ARG A 124 -8.52 54.28 -10.41
C ARG A 124 -7.09 54.77 -10.65
N ASN A 125 -6.35 54.00 -11.44
CA ASN A 125 -5.00 54.32 -11.93
C ASN A 125 -3.96 54.51 -10.81
N ILE A 126 -3.93 53.57 -9.85
CA ILE A 126 -3.04 53.62 -8.69
C ILE A 126 -1.97 52.52 -8.78
N ILE A 127 -0.72 52.87 -8.49
CA ILE A 127 0.40 51.93 -8.43
C ILE A 127 1.03 51.95 -7.04
N PHE A 128 1.15 50.79 -6.41
CA PHE A 128 1.98 50.55 -5.23
C PHE A 128 3.21 49.75 -5.63
N ARG A 129 4.40 50.28 -5.37
CA ARG A 129 5.64 49.65 -5.84
C ARG A 129 6.76 49.64 -4.81
N ASP A 130 7.40 48.50 -4.62
CA ASP A 130 8.57 48.38 -3.74
C ASP A 130 8.27 48.92 -2.30
N LEU A 131 7.14 48.50 -1.71
CA LEU A 131 6.70 48.87 -0.36
C LEU A 131 6.37 47.62 0.50
N THR A 132 6.47 47.73 1.83
CA THR A 132 5.95 46.74 2.77
C THR A 132 4.63 47.21 3.39
N PHE A 133 3.64 46.33 3.46
CA PHE A 133 2.38 46.54 4.15
C PHE A 133 2.17 45.48 5.24
N LEU A 134 1.70 45.89 6.42
CA LEU A 134 1.57 45.01 7.58
C LEU A 134 0.22 45.20 8.30
N GLY A 135 -0.61 44.15 8.34
CA GLY A 135 -1.85 44.09 9.13
C GLY A 135 -1.62 43.38 10.45
N THR A 136 -1.98 43.99 11.58
CA THR A 136 -1.60 43.48 12.93
C THR A 136 -2.77 43.20 13.88
N GLY A 137 -4.02 43.36 13.43
CA GLY A 137 -5.19 43.11 14.29
C GLY A 137 -5.43 41.62 14.51
N ALA A 138 -5.77 41.23 15.74
CA ALA A 138 -5.89 39.83 16.14
C ALA A 138 -7.12 39.11 15.56
N THR A 139 -8.19 39.85 15.24
CA THR A 139 -9.44 39.31 14.67
C THR A 139 -9.68 39.78 13.25
N TYR A 140 -9.05 40.90 12.89
CA TYR A 140 -9.23 41.60 11.63
C TYR A 140 -7.85 42.07 11.22
N SER A 141 -7.37 41.74 10.03
CA SER A 141 -6.04 42.17 9.60
C SER A 141 -5.92 42.29 8.09
N ARG A 142 -7.00 42.67 7.40
CA ARG A 142 -6.93 42.90 5.96
C ARG A 142 -5.86 43.95 5.67
N ILE A 143 -5.14 43.79 4.58
CA ILE A 143 -4.17 44.82 4.18
C ILE A 143 -4.83 45.77 3.20
N PHE A 144 -5.35 45.23 2.10
CA PHE A 144 -6.09 45.99 1.10
C PHE A 144 -7.56 45.58 1.10
N LEU A 145 -8.44 46.57 1.26
CA LEU A 145 -9.87 46.46 1.05
C LEU A 145 -10.25 47.27 -0.18
N MET A 146 -10.85 46.65 -1.18
CA MET A 146 -11.36 47.32 -2.37
C MET A 146 -12.90 47.38 -2.33
N GLU A 147 -13.44 48.57 -2.56
CA GLU A 147 -14.88 48.83 -2.67
C GLU A 147 -15.16 49.76 -3.84
N SER A 148 -16.38 49.71 -4.37
CA SER A 148 -16.79 50.48 -5.55
C SER A 148 -18.18 51.12 -5.39
N PRO A 149 -18.41 52.01 -4.40
CA PRO A 149 -19.75 52.54 -4.13
C PRO A 149 -20.22 53.61 -5.15
N THR A 150 -19.29 54.32 -5.79
CA THR A 150 -19.58 55.42 -6.72
C THR A 150 -19.01 55.18 -8.12
N TYR A 151 -17.75 54.76 -8.18
CA TYR A 151 -17.04 54.37 -9.39
C TYR A 151 -16.45 52.97 -9.17
N ASN A 152 -16.20 52.25 -10.27
CA ASN A 152 -15.44 51.00 -10.22
C ASN A 152 -13.99 51.30 -9.79
N THR A 153 -13.54 50.66 -8.70
CA THR A 153 -12.13 50.60 -8.31
C THR A 153 -11.35 49.72 -9.27
N GLY A 154 -10.42 50.31 -10.02
CA GLY A 154 -9.73 49.56 -11.05
C GLY A 154 -8.52 50.22 -11.70
N ASN A 155 -7.80 49.46 -12.52
CA ASN A 155 -6.42 49.77 -12.93
C ASN A 155 -5.52 50.02 -11.71
N ILE A 156 -5.52 49.04 -10.80
CA ILE A 156 -4.71 49.04 -9.58
C ILE A 156 -3.55 48.07 -9.77
N LYS A 157 -2.32 48.53 -9.51
CA LYS A 157 -1.11 47.73 -9.69
C LYS A 157 -0.34 47.59 -8.39
N PHE A 158 -0.10 46.34 -7.98
CA PHE A 158 0.78 45.95 -6.90
C PHE A 158 2.04 45.34 -7.51
N ILE A 159 3.16 46.05 -7.44
CA ILE A 159 4.41 45.64 -8.08
C ILE A 159 5.53 45.52 -7.05
N ASN A 160 6.14 44.33 -6.91
CA ASN A 160 7.30 44.11 -6.04
C ASN A 160 7.11 44.53 -4.57
N ASN A 161 5.90 44.43 -4.04
CA ASN A 161 5.60 44.73 -2.64
C ASN A 161 5.79 43.52 -1.73
N VAL A 162 5.86 43.78 -0.43
CA VAL A 162 5.84 42.76 0.62
C VAL A 162 4.59 42.95 1.47
N PHE A 163 3.76 41.93 1.57
CA PHE A 163 2.56 41.90 2.38
C PHE A 163 2.76 40.95 3.55
N LYS A 164 2.44 41.42 4.76
CA LYS A 164 2.55 40.63 6.00
C LYS A 164 1.22 40.69 6.74
N GLY A 165 0.47 39.58 6.74
CA GLY A 165 -0.81 39.48 7.43
C GLY A 165 -0.72 38.64 8.70
N ILE A 166 -1.81 37.94 9.01
CA ILE A 166 -1.94 37.03 10.15
C ILE A 166 -2.38 35.68 9.61
N TYR A 167 -1.61 34.64 9.93
CA TYR A 167 -1.90 33.28 9.54
C TYR A 167 -3.19 32.79 10.20
N ASP A 168 -4.11 32.25 9.39
CA ASP A 168 -5.37 31.67 9.86
C ASP A 168 -5.87 30.61 8.86
N THR A 169 -6.25 29.44 9.36
CA THR A 169 -6.79 28.33 8.57
C THR A 169 -8.30 28.37 8.40
N GLY A 170 -8.98 29.35 9.00
CA GLY A 170 -10.40 29.58 8.84
C GLY A 170 -10.78 29.94 7.41
N SER A 171 -11.97 29.51 6.99
CA SER A 171 -12.55 29.93 5.71
C SER A 171 -13.05 31.38 5.73
N ASP A 172 -13.00 32.06 6.88
CA ASP A 172 -13.32 33.46 6.97
C ASP A 172 -12.20 34.35 6.40
N HIS A 173 -12.62 35.48 5.88
CA HIS A 173 -11.79 36.39 5.09
C HIS A 173 -11.40 37.63 5.91
N HIS A 174 -11.42 37.55 7.25
CA HIS A 174 -11.03 38.68 8.11
C HIS A 174 -9.51 38.95 8.08
N HIS A 175 -8.73 37.93 7.75
CA HIS A 175 -7.28 37.97 7.64
C HIS A 175 -6.77 37.91 6.18
N ALA A 176 -7.66 38.15 5.20
CA ALA A 176 -7.31 38.20 3.78
C ALA A 176 -6.38 39.39 3.47
N ILE A 177 -5.32 39.18 2.68
CA ILE A 177 -4.33 40.23 2.40
C ILE A 177 -4.87 41.26 1.40
N ILE A 178 -5.23 40.82 0.19
CA ILE A 178 -5.95 41.64 -0.80
C ILE A 178 -7.38 41.12 -0.88
N TYR A 179 -8.34 41.99 -0.58
CA TYR A 179 -9.74 41.59 -0.40
C TYR A 179 -10.72 42.48 -1.16
N SER A 180 -11.68 41.83 -1.82
CA SER A 180 -12.82 42.40 -2.52
C SER A 180 -13.96 41.40 -2.53
N ASP A 181 -15.19 41.83 -2.24
CA ASP A 181 -16.35 40.95 -2.08
C ASP A 181 -17.61 41.56 -2.70
N GLU A 182 -18.14 40.89 -3.72
CA GLU A 182 -19.31 41.28 -4.51
C GLU A 182 -19.27 42.74 -5.01
N VAL A 183 -18.09 43.24 -5.40
CA VAL A 183 -17.91 44.61 -5.89
C VAL A 183 -17.44 44.67 -7.34
N ASP A 184 -17.84 45.74 -8.02
CA ASP A 184 -17.44 46.05 -9.39
C ASP A 184 -16.00 46.60 -9.41
N ILE A 185 -15.02 45.71 -9.56
CA ILE A 185 -13.61 46.04 -9.75
C ILE A 185 -13.14 45.58 -11.13
N ASP A 186 -12.08 46.19 -11.67
CA ASP A 186 -11.47 45.80 -12.93
C ASP A 186 -9.96 46.07 -12.99
N GLU A 187 -9.26 45.41 -13.92
CA GLU A 187 -7.87 45.73 -14.26
C GLU A 187 -6.93 45.73 -13.03
N ILE A 188 -6.94 44.64 -12.25
CA ILE A 188 -6.08 44.49 -11.06
C ILE A 188 -4.85 43.66 -11.43
N GLU A 189 -3.68 44.27 -11.32
CA GLU A 189 -2.39 43.66 -11.60
C GLU A 189 -1.62 43.43 -10.28
N ILE A 190 -1.28 42.18 -10.00
CA ILE A 190 -0.53 41.74 -8.82
C ILE A 190 0.71 41.03 -9.33
N THR A 191 1.85 41.75 -9.38
CA THR A 191 3.08 41.26 -10.02
C THR A 191 4.31 41.33 -9.12
N GLY A 192 5.08 40.24 -9.00
CA GLY A 192 6.39 40.28 -8.34
C GLY A 192 6.34 40.42 -6.81
N ASN A 193 5.17 40.29 -6.19
CA ASN A 193 4.99 40.55 -4.76
C ASN A 193 5.29 39.31 -3.90
N LYS A 194 5.54 39.56 -2.61
CA LYS A 194 5.71 38.51 -1.59
C LYS A 194 4.62 38.63 -0.54
N PHE A 195 3.87 37.56 -0.33
CA PHE A 195 2.80 37.43 0.65
C PHE A 195 3.25 36.50 1.77
N PHE A 196 3.16 36.97 3.01
CA PHE A 196 3.44 36.18 4.21
C PHE A 196 2.24 36.24 5.13
N ASP A 197 1.79 35.07 5.60
CA ASP A 197 0.78 34.93 6.65
C ASP A 197 -0.57 35.58 6.32
N GLY A 198 -1.62 34.79 6.12
CA GLY A 198 -2.97 35.28 5.83
C GLY A 198 -3.96 34.13 5.78
N SER A 199 -5.27 34.38 5.93
CA SER A 199 -6.26 33.36 5.57
C SER A 199 -6.36 33.21 4.06
N TYR A 200 -6.44 34.33 3.36
CA TYR A 200 -6.38 34.41 1.90
C TYR A 200 -5.23 35.31 1.45
N GLY A 201 -4.45 34.87 0.46
CA GLY A 201 -3.46 35.74 -0.19
C GLY A 201 -4.16 36.80 -1.05
N VAL A 202 -4.94 36.33 -2.02
CA VAL A 202 -5.81 37.17 -2.85
C VAL A 202 -7.23 36.61 -2.79
N PHE A 203 -8.19 37.45 -2.43
CA PHE A 203 -9.62 37.15 -2.46
C PHE A 203 -10.32 38.24 -3.27
N LEU A 204 -10.73 37.91 -4.49
CA LEU A 204 -11.48 38.81 -5.36
C LEU A 204 -12.76 38.14 -5.83
N GLU A 205 -13.88 38.72 -5.45
CA GLU A 205 -15.21 38.23 -5.82
C GLU A 205 -16.03 39.34 -6.47
N GLY A 206 -16.53 39.04 -7.67
CA GLY A 206 -17.49 39.86 -8.41
C GLY A 206 -18.91 39.35 -8.21
N THR A 207 -19.79 39.61 -9.18
CA THR A 207 -21.16 39.09 -9.16
C THR A 207 -21.50 38.36 -10.45
N ASN A 208 -22.60 37.60 -10.45
CA ASN A 208 -23.04 36.88 -11.65
C ASN A 208 -23.44 37.82 -12.82
N THR A 209 -23.86 39.06 -12.52
CA THR A 209 -24.16 40.11 -13.50
C THR A 209 -22.92 40.88 -13.90
N ASP A 210 -22.08 41.23 -12.94
CA ASP A 210 -20.92 42.10 -13.09
C ASP A 210 -19.66 41.31 -12.76
N LYS A 211 -19.21 40.56 -13.77
CA LYS A 211 -18.02 39.72 -13.69
C LYS A 211 -16.78 40.60 -13.84
N ILE A 212 -15.79 40.39 -12.97
CA ILE A 212 -14.56 41.19 -12.93
C ILE A 212 -13.68 40.90 -14.15
N PRO A 213 -13.31 41.88 -14.99
CA PRO A 213 -12.34 41.70 -16.06
C PRO A 213 -10.92 42.12 -15.66
N GLY A 214 -9.91 41.57 -16.34
CA GLY A 214 -8.53 42.07 -16.26
C GLY A 214 -7.80 41.77 -14.96
N ILE A 215 -8.00 40.58 -14.40
CA ILE A 215 -7.25 40.14 -13.20
C ILE A 215 -5.99 39.39 -13.62
N GLU A 216 -4.84 39.90 -13.16
CA GLU A 216 -3.52 39.32 -13.40
C GLU A 216 -2.79 39.11 -12.07
N VAL A 217 -2.45 37.87 -11.75
CA VAL A 217 -1.64 37.47 -10.60
C VAL A 217 -0.41 36.76 -11.14
N VAL A 218 0.70 37.49 -11.26
CA VAL A 218 1.88 37.04 -12.02
C VAL A 218 3.16 37.08 -11.18
N ASN A 219 3.93 36.00 -11.18
CA ASN A 219 5.27 35.97 -10.56
C ASN A 219 5.29 36.42 -9.08
N ASN A 220 4.28 36.01 -8.30
CA ASN A 220 4.24 36.28 -6.86
C ASN A 220 4.68 35.07 -6.06
N THR A 221 5.15 35.32 -4.83
CA THR A 221 5.44 34.27 -3.85
C THR A 221 4.48 34.38 -2.68
N PHE A 222 3.73 33.32 -2.40
CA PHE A 222 2.86 33.18 -1.24
C PHE A 222 3.47 32.15 -0.29
N THR A 223 3.73 32.56 0.94
CA THR A 223 4.34 31.73 1.97
C THR A 223 3.43 31.70 3.18
N ASN A 224 3.15 30.49 3.67
CA ASN A 224 2.35 30.26 4.86
C ASN A 224 0.95 30.92 4.80
N ILE A 225 0.18 30.63 3.75
CA ILE A 225 -1.23 31.06 3.67
C ILE A 225 -2.10 29.97 4.31
N GLY A 226 -2.91 30.31 5.31
CA GLY A 226 -3.61 29.31 6.11
C GLY A 226 -4.84 28.69 5.44
N TYR A 227 -5.51 29.37 4.50
CA TYR A 227 -6.65 28.78 3.79
C TYR A 227 -6.44 28.74 2.27
N THR A 228 -6.55 29.86 1.54
CA THR A 228 -6.42 29.86 0.07
C THR A 228 -5.38 30.84 -0.44
N GLY A 229 -4.45 30.38 -1.27
CA GLY A 229 -3.46 31.25 -1.92
C GLY A 229 -4.13 32.31 -2.80
N VAL A 230 -4.82 31.86 -3.84
CA VAL A 230 -5.55 32.71 -4.79
C VAL A 230 -7.00 32.26 -4.93
N TYR A 231 -7.94 33.11 -4.54
CA TYR A 231 -9.38 32.91 -4.66
C TYR A 231 -9.98 33.94 -5.63
N LEU A 232 -10.53 33.47 -6.75
CA LEU A 232 -11.16 34.32 -7.77
C LEU A 232 -12.57 33.81 -8.09
N HIS A 233 -13.58 34.63 -7.82
CA HIS A 233 -14.98 34.26 -8.04
C HIS A 233 -15.69 35.29 -8.92
N TRP A 234 -16.43 34.82 -9.93
CA TRP A 234 -17.08 35.64 -10.95
C TRP A 234 -16.12 36.52 -11.76
N VAL A 235 -15.05 35.91 -12.29
CA VAL A 235 -13.98 36.63 -13.02
C VAL A 235 -13.93 36.22 -14.50
N LEU A 236 -13.75 37.19 -15.39
CA LEU A 236 -13.58 37.02 -16.84
C LEU A 236 -12.10 36.87 -17.18
N SER A 237 -11.74 35.73 -17.78
CA SER A 237 -10.39 35.46 -18.31
C SER A 237 -9.23 35.81 -17.36
N PRO A 238 -9.26 35.36 -16.08
CA PRO A 238 -8.16 35.68 -15.16
C PRO A 238 -6.86 34.99 -15.60
N VAL A 239 -5.74 35.64 -15.28
CA VAL A 239 -4.38 35.16 -15.55
C VAL A 239 -3.67 34.94 -14.22
N VAL A 240 -3.34 33.68 -13.90
CA VAL A 240 -2.57 33.29 -12.72
C VAL A 240 -1.34 32.51 -13.19
N VAL A 241 -0.21 33.20 -13.30
CA VAL A 241 0.97 32.69 -14.00
C VAL A 241 2.26 32.87 -13.20
N GLU A 242 3.16 31.88 -13.23
CA GLU A 242 4.50 31.96 -12.63
C GLU A 242 4.53 32.19 -11.10
N ASN A 243 3.45 31.86 -10.38
CA ASN A 243 3.41 32.06 -8.93
C ASN A 243 3.99 30.85 -8.18
N ILE A 244 4.63 31.11 -7.04
CA ILE A 244 4.98 30.11 -6.04
C ILE A 244 3.95 30.23 -4.91
N ILE A 245 3.13 29.20 -4.70
CA ILE A 245 2.02 29.23 -3.75
C ILE A 245 2.19 28.14 -2.71
N GLN A 246 2.29 28.51 -1.44
CA GLN A 246 2.16 27.60 -0.31
C GLN A 246 0.90 27.95 0.49
N ALA A 247 -0.05 27.02 0.56
CA ALA A 247 -1.32 27.19 1.27
C ALA A 247 -1.75 25.93 2.04
N ASP A 248 -2.44 26.07 3.17
CA ASP A 248 -2.83 24.91 3.98
C ASP A 248 -4.20 24.32 3.63
N PHE A 249 -4.91 24.86 2.64
CA PHE A 249 -6.14 24.25 2.13
C PHE A 249 -6.21 24.25 0.60
N TYR A 250 -6.43 25.40 -0.05
CA TYR A 250 -6.44 25.53 -1.52
C TYR A 250 -5.22 26.30 -2.03
N GLY A 251 -4.52 25.78 -3.03
CA GLY A 251 -3.54 26.57 -3.78
C GLY A 251 -4.22 27.68 -4.57
N ILE A 252 -5.00 27.29 -5.57
CA ILE A 252 -5.82 28.16 -6.41
C ILE A 252 -7.26 27.65 -6.40
N SER A 253 -8.21 28.52 -6.06
CA SER A 253 -9.64 28.22 -6.09
C SER A 253 -10.37 29.24 -6.95
N MET A 254 -11.06 28.75 -7.99
CA MET A 254 -11.88 29.59 -8.87
C MET A 254 -13.28 29.00 -9.05
N PRO A 255 -14.21 29.22 -8.11
CA PRO A 255 -15.50 28.53 -8.12
C PRO A 255 -16.44 28.90 -9.26
N SER A 256 -16.19 30.02 -9.94
CA SER A 256 -16.95 30.51 -11.11
C SER A 256 -16.08 31.45 -11.95
N VAL A 257 -15.53 30.96 -13.05
CA VAL A 257 -14.76 31.77 -14.01
C VAL A 257 -15.21 31.52 -15.44
N PHE A 258 -14.88 32.44 -16.34
CA PHE A 258 -15.46 32.46 -17.68
C PHE A 258 -14.41 32.74 -18.75
N SER A 259 -14.70 32.26 -19.96
CA SER A 259 -13.89 32.51 -21.16
C SER A 259 -12.45 31.98 -21.01
N SER A 260 -11.44 32.68 -21.52
CA SER A 260 -10.07 32.19 -21.67
C SER A 260 -9.24 32.35 -20.39
N MET A 261 -9.63 31.68 -19.31
CA MET A 261 -8.84 31.56 -18.08
C MET A 261 -7.44 30.99 -18.35
N GLN A 262 -6.42 31.49 -17.67
CA GLN A 262 -5.04 31.02 -17.79
C GLN A 262 -4.45 30.71 -16.41
N ILE A 263 -4.14 29.45 -16.13
CA ILE A 263 -3.39 29.02 -14.94
C ILE A 263 -2.13 28.29 -15.42
N ARG A 264 -0.98 28.97 -15.43
CA ARG A 264 0.24 28.41 -16.03
C ARG A 264 1.51 28.62 -15.24
N LYS A 265 2.43 27.66 -15.29
CA LYS A 265 3.77 27.80 -14.67
C LYS A 265 3.76 28.09 -13.17
N ASN A 266 2.70 27.71 -12.46
CA ASN A 266 2.64 27.89 -11.01
C ASN A 266 3.28 26.69 -10.30
N LYS A 267 4.01 26.96 -9.21
CA LYS A 267 4.55 25.96 -8.29
C LYS A 267 3.71 26.01 -7.02
N ILE A 268 2.87 24.98 -6.81
CA ILE A 268 1.83 24.96 -5.79
C ILE A 268 2.13 23.84 -4.78
N ILE A 269 2.14 24.19 -3.50
CA ILE A 269 2.15 23.27 -2.37
C ILE A 269 0.87 23.54 -1.58
N ALA A 270 -0.03 22.56 -1.53
CA ALA A 270 -1.29 22.69 -0.80
C ALA A 270 -1.56 21.47 0.11
N ALA A 271 -2.24 21.66 1.24
CA ALA A 271 -2.55 20.50 2.11
C ALA A 271 -3.78 19.71 1.65
N ASN A 272 -4.76 20.35 0.99
CA ASN A 272 -6.01 19.70 0.56
C ASN A 272 -6.17 19.67 -0.97
N GLN A 273 -6.35 20.81 -1.65
CA GLN A 273 -6.52 20.83 -3.11
C GLN A 273 -5.55 21.81 -3.80
N GLY A 274 -4.98 21.38 -4.92
CA GLY A 274 -4.01 22.19 -5.66
C GLY A 274 -4.68 23.29 -6.47
N ILE A 275 -5.40 22.89 -7.51
CA ILE A 275 -6.20 23.76 -8.37
C ILE A 275 -7.64 23.25 -8.36
N SER A 276 -8.59 24.09 -7.96
CA SER A 276 -10.02 23.78 -7.98
C SER A 276 -10.78 24.83 -8.77
N ILE A 277 -11.47 24.43 -9.85
CA ILE A 277 -12.14 25.39 -10.74
C ILE A 277 -13.54 24.95 -11.18
N THR A 278 -14.37 25.95 -11.48
CA THR A 278 -15.53 25.84 -12.38
C THR A 278 -15.38 26.87 -13.48
N CYS A 279 -15.20 26.43 -14.72
CA CYS A 279 -14.96 27.31 -15.86
C CYS A 279 -16.02 27.15 -16.95
N TRP A 280 -16.73 28.24 -17.28
CA TRP A 280 -17.61 28.31 -18.44
C TRP A 280 -16.90 29.00 -19.60
N ALA A 281 -16.16 28.20 -20.36
CA ALA A 281 -15.42 28.63 -21.54
C ALA A 281 -16.21 28.32 -22.84
N SER A 282 -15.60 28.51 -24.00
CA SER A 282 -16.25 28.27 -25.30
C SER A 282 -15.27 27.66 -26.31
N PRO A 283 -15.73 27.11 -27.46
CA PRO A 283 -14.84 26.51 -28.46
C PRO A 283 -13.72 27.44 -28.97
N ILE A 284 -13.94 28.76 -28.96
CA ILE A 284 -12.98 29.77 -29.44
C ILE A 284 -12.19 30.46 -28.32
N ASN A 285 -12.67 30.39 -27.08
CA ASN A 285 -12.05 30.99 -25.90
C ASN A 285 -11.97 29.91 -24.83
N ARG A 286 -11.09 28.91 -25.04
CA ARG A 286 -10.89 27.79 -24.12
C ARG A 286 -10.11 28.23 -22.88
N GLY A 287 -10.43 27.66 -21.72
CA GLY A 287 -9.61 27.81 -20.52
C GLY A 287 -8.34 26.95 -20.62
N LEU A 288 -7.23 27.38 -20.03
CA LEU A 288 -5.96 26.66 -20.09
C LEU A 288 -5.35 26.51 -18.69
N ILE A 289 -5.04 25.27 -18.32
CA ILE A 289 -4.25 24.89 -17.15
C ILE A 289 -3.01 24.15 -17.68
N SER A 290 -1.83 24.77 -17.61
CA SER A 290 -0.62 24.12 -18.15
C SER A 290 0.70 24.42 -17.45
N ASN A 291 1.65 23.49 -17.55
CA ASN A 291 3.00 23.63 -16.97
C ASN A 291 2.98 23.94 -15.46
N ASN A 292 2.01 23.45 -14.69
CA ASN A 292 2.00 23.67 -13.25
C ASN A 292 2.65 22.48 -12.52
N PHE A 293 3.41 22.77 -11.46
CA PHE A 293 3.79 21.81 -10.43
C PHE A 293 2.81 21.89 -9.27
N ILE A 294 2.21 20.77 -8.89
CA ILE A 294 1.20 20.70 -7.85
C ILE A 294 1.53 19.57 -6.90
N SER A 295 1.93 19.92 -5.68
CA SER A 295 2.28 18.98 -4.62
C SER A 295 1.28 19.06 -3.47
N LEU A 296 0.74 17.90 -3.09
CA LEU A 296 -0.16 17.78 -1.95
C LEU A 296 0.43 16.93 -0.83
N GLY A 297 -0.01 17.21 0.40
CA GLY A 297 0.32 16.43 1.59
C GLY A 297 -0.57 15.19 1.77
N PHE A 298 -0.45 14.55 2.94
CA PHE A 298 -1.19 13.32 3.29
C PHE A 298 -2.71 13.54 3.46
N ALA A 299 -3.14 14.77 3.72
CA ALA A 299 -4.55 15.16 3.78
C ALA A 299 -5.08 15.67 2.42
N GLY A 300 -4.31 15.50 1.34
CA GLY A 300 -4.70 15.92 0.00
C GLY A 300 -5.97 15.24 -0.47
N ASP A 301 -6.85 15.97 -1.14
CA ASP A 301 -8.04 15.41 -1.79
C ASP A 301 -7.75 15.33 -3.29
N HIS A 302 -7.54 16.48 -3.95
CA HIS A 302 -7.38 16.53 -5.40
C HIS A 302 -6.30 17.48 -5.89
N GLY A 303 -5.42 16.99 -6.77
CA GLY A 303 -4.39 17.80 -7.42
C GLY A 303 -5.00 18.89 -8.31
N ILE A 304 -5.62 18.47 -9.41
CA ILE A 304 -6.44 19.32 -10.28
C ILE A 304 -7.87 18.82 -10.24
N ASN A 305 -8.78 19.65 -9.75
CA ASN A 305 -10.21 19.38 -9.68
C ASN A 305 -10.98 20.36 -10.57
N ILE A 306 -11.52 19.87 -11.68
CA ILE A 306 -12.39 20.65 -12.57
C ILE A 306 -13.83 20.20 -12.38
N THR A 307 -14.71 21.08 -11.89
CA THR A 307 -16.12 20.74 -11.66
C THR A 307 -16.99 21.60 -12.57
N ASN A 308 -18.05 21.01 -13.14
CA ASN A 308 -19.04 21.68 -13.98
C ASN A 308 -18.42 22.63 -15.04
N SER A 309 -17.28 22.20 -15.59
CA SER A 309 -16.42 23.01 -16.45
C SER A 309 -16.56 22.58 -17.90
N GLU A 310 -16.51 23.54 -18.82
CA GLU A 310 -16.62 23.28 -20.24
C GLU A 310 -15.49 23.94 -21.02
N TYR A 311 -14.98 23.24 -22.05
CA TYR A 311 -13.93 23.74 -22.94
C TYR A 311 -12.64 24.16 -22.22
N VAL A 312 -12.21 23.39 -21.20
CA VAL A 312 -10.92 23.55 -20.52
C VAL A 312 -9.88 22.60 -21.09
N ASP A 313 -8.68 23.12 -21.32
CA ASP A 313 -7.50 22.40 -21.75
C ASP A 313 -6.53 22.23 -20.57
N VAL A 314 -6.22 20.99 -20.22
CA VAL A 314 -5.31 20.62 -19.14
C VAL A 314 -4.11 19.92 -19.74
N TYR A 315 -2.98 20.64 -19.86
CA TYR A 315 -1.82 20.19 -20.62
C TYR A 315 -0.52 20.29 -19.84
N TYR A 316 0.35 19.27 -19.91
CA TYR A 316 1.70 19.34 -19.36
C TYR A 316 1.76 19.77 -17.89
N ASN A 317 0.85 19.31 -17.03
CA ASN A 317 0.94 19.56 -15.59
C ASN A 317 1.63 18.37 -14.92
N SER A 318 2.42 18.61 -13.87
CA SER A 318 2.94 17.57 -12.99
C SER A 318 2.25 17.66 -11.63
N VAL A 319 1.60 16.58 -11.23
CA VAL A 319 0.87 16.47 -9.97
C VAL A 319 1.50 15.36 -9.14
N CYS A 320 1.80 15.67 -7.89
CA CYS A 320 2.19 14.71 -6.85
C CYS A 320 1.19 14.83 -5.70
N ASN A 321 0.18 13.95 -5.69
CA ASN A 321 -0.74 13.84 -4.57
C ASN A 321 -0.26 12.72 -3.63
N ARG A 322 -0.19 12.96 -2.32
CA ARG A 322 0.27 11.97 -1.32
C ARG A 322 -0.82 11.58 -0.34
N SER A 323 -2.07 11.82 -0.73
CA SER A 323 -3.22 11.48 0.09
C SER A 323 -3.22 10.03 0.54
N THR A 324 -3.62 9.79 1.79
CA THR A 324 -3.98 8.45 2.25
C THR A 324 -5.48 8.16 2.12
N ASP A 325 -6.25 9.08 1.52
CA ASP A 325 -7.67 8.91 1.24
C ASP A 325 -7.87 8.19 -0.11
N ARG A 326 -8.56 7.04 -0.09
CA ARG A 326 -8.85 6.22 -1.27
C ARG A 326 -9.79 6.91 -2.28
N SER A 327 -10.47 7.98 -1.88
CA SER A 327 -11.32 8.80 -2.76
C SER A 327 -10.56 9.95 -3.44
N SER A 328 -9.31 10.18 -3.04
CA SER A 328 -8.45 11.22 -3.61
C SER A 328 -8.11 10.95 -5.08
N ALA A 329 -7.69 12.02 -5.78
CA ALA A 329 -7.28 11.89 -7.18
C ALA A 329 -6.19 12.88 -7.58
N ALA A 330 -5.24 12.48 -8.42
CA ALA A 330 -4.29 13.44 -9.00
C ALA A 330 -5.00 14.40 -9.98
N PHE A 331 -5.87 13.86 -10.84
CA PHE A 331 -6.80 14.62 -11.66
C PHE A 331 -8.24 14.17 -11.43
N ARG A 332 -9.14 15.12 -11.24
CA ARG A 332 -10.58 14.87 -11.10
C ARG A 332 -11.39 15.80 -11.97
N THR A 333 -12.39 15.24 -12.64
CA THR A 333 -13.50 15.98 -13.23
C THR A 333 -14.84 15.52 -12.69
N ARG A 334 -15.72 16.48 -12.33
CA ARG A 334 -17.13 16.21 -12.02
C ARG A 334 -18.08 17.10 -12.79
N PHE A 335 -18.91 16.53 -13.66
CA PHE A 335 -19.83 17.27 -14.55
C PHE A 335 -19.11 18.20 -15.54
N GLY A 336 -19.86 18.77 -16.50
CA GLY A 336 -19.31 19.56 -17.61
C GLY A 336 -19.04 18.72 -18.86
N GLU A 337 -18.47 19.33 -19.91
CA GLU A 337 -18.28 18.73 -21.24
C GLU A 337 -17.10 19.37 -22.01
N GLN A 338 -16.60 18.71 -23.06
CA GLN A 338 -15.64 19.31 -24.01
C GLN A 338 -14.25 19.67 -23.45
N ASN A 339 -13.86 19.09 -22.31
CA ASN A 339 -12.52 19.28 -21.72
C ASN A 339 -11.48 18.35 -22.37
N ASN A 340 -10.25 18.83 -22.54
CA ASN A 340 -9.15 18.05 -23.09
C ASN A 340 -8.04 17.88 -22.05
N VAL A 341 -7.46 16.69 -21.98
CA VAL A 341 -6.45 16.31 -20.98
C VAL A 341 -5.29 15.59 -21.67
N LYS A 342 -4.15 16.26 -21.86
CA LYS A 342 -3.00 15.66 -22.57
C LYS A 342 -1.66 15.94 -21.93
N ASN A 343 -0.72 15.03 -22.11
CA ASN A 343 0.69 15.24 -21.75
C ASN A 343 0.92 15.55 -20.27
N ASN A 344 -0.02 15.23 -19.38
CA ASN A 344 0.13 15.49 -17.94
C ASN A 344 0.78 14.30 -17.24
N ASN A 345 1.54 14.59 -16.19
CA ASN A 345 2.02 13.61 -15.24
C ASN A 345 1.12 13.65 -13.99
N PHE A 346 0.15 12.74 -13.92
CA PHE A 346 -0.80 12.62 -12.82
C PHE A 346 -0.42 11.45 -11.93
N ALA A 347 0.19 11.76 -10.78
CA ALA A 347 0.62 10.76 -9.83
C ALA A 347 -0.09 10.94 -8.48
N ASN A 348 -0.76 9.89 -8.03
CA ASN A 348 -1.17 9.73 -6.65
C ASN A 348 -0.22 8.72 -6.01
N MET A 349 0.62 9.16 -5.09
CA MET A 349 1.80 8.42 -4.66
C MET A 349 1.52 7.37 -3.59
N ASN A 350 0.33 7.38 -2.97
CA ASN A 350 0.03 6.53 -1.80
C ASN A 350 -1.21 5.63 -1.96
N THR A 351 -2.34 6.17 -2.41
CA THR A 351 -3.58 5.41 -2.70
C THR A 351 -4.50 6.27 -3.56
N GLY A 352 -5.74 5.84 -3.81
CA GLY A 352 -6.72 6.56 -4.62
C GLY A 352 -6.38 6.53 -6.11
N TYR A 353 -6.96 7.47 -6.86
CA TYR A 353 -6.94 7.42 -8.32
C TYR A 353 -5.86 8.32 -8.92
N ALA A 354 -5.25 7.92 -10.02
CA ALA A 354 -4.52 8.86 -10.88
C ALA A 354 -5.52 9.76 -11.65
N TYR A 355 -6.65 9.17 -12.08
CA TYR A 355 -7.57 9.77 -13.03
C TYR A 355 -9.04 9.51 -12.67
N TYR A 356 -9.77 10.53 -12.25
CA TYR A 356 -11.19 10.44 -11.88
C TYR A 356 -12.07 11.22 -12.85
N VAL A 357 -13.01 10.54 -13.52
CA VAL A 357 -13.94 11.14 -14.48
C VAL A 357 -15.37 10.69 -14.21
N SER A 358 -16.25 11.64 -13.89
CA SER A 358 -17.69 11.36 -13.81
C SER A 358 -18.53 12.61 -14.11
N PRO A 359 -19.49 12.59 -15.06
CA PRO A 359 -19.76 11.52 -16.02
C PRO A 359 -18.67 11.45 -17.08
N VAL A 360 -18.59 10.32 -17.78
CA VAL A 360 -17.61 10.12 -18.87
C VAL A 360 -17.67 11.16 -20.00
N SER A 361 -18.80 11.85 -20.16
CA SER A 361 -18.99 12.92 -21.15
C SER A 361 -18.20 14.20 -20.86
N SER A 362 -17.70 14.36 -19.62
CA SER A 362 -16.93 15.54 -19.21
C SER A 362 -15.57 15.67 -19.91
N ILE A 363 -15.07 14.58 -20.49
CA ILE A 363 -13.82 14.54 -21.24
C ILE A 363 -14.11 14.37 -22.73
N ASN A 364 -13.59 15.26 -23.55
CA ASN A 364 -13.57 15.13 -25.01
C ASN A 364 -12.36 14.32 -25.46
N ILE A 365 -11.15 14.78 -25.15
CA ILE A 365 -9.90 14.09 -25.50
C ILE A 365 -9.09 13.81 -24.23
N SER A 366 -8.55 12.59 -24.12
CA SER A 366 -7.52 12.26 -23.13
C SER A 366 -6.47 11.38 -23.80
N ASP A 367 -5.20 11.80 -23.82
CA ASP A 367 -4.11 10.96 -24.35
C ASP A 367 -2.72 11.44 -23.91
N ASN A 368 -1.71 10.56 -24.05
CA ASN A 368 -0.31 10.85 -23.72
C ASN A 368 -0.11 11.33 -22.26
N ASN A 369 -0.94 10.90 -21.32
CA ASN A 369 -0.76 11.23 -19.91
C ASN A 369 0.01 10.11 -19.20
N ASN A 370 0.80 10.43 -18.17
CA ASN A 370 1.22 9.44 -17.20
C ASN A 370 0.16 9.38 -16.08
N LEU A 371 -0.41 8.21 -15.85
CA LEU A 371 -1.44 7.95 -14.85
C LEU A 371 -0.87 6.94 -13.85
N TYR A 372 -0.35 7.43 -12.73
CA TYR A 372 0.32 6.58 -11.75
C TYR A 372 -0.40 6.58 -10.40
N THR A 373 -0.65 5.40 -9.86
CA THR A 373 -1.06 5.18 -8.48
C THR A 373 -0.72 3.75 -8.05
N PRO A 374 -0.29 3.54 -6.79
CA PRO A 374 -0.19 2.21 -6.20
C PRO A 374 -1.55 1.72 -5.63
N GLY A 375 -2.58 2.57 -5.64
CA GLY A 375 -3.92 2.24 -5.17
C GLY A 375 -4.58 1.11 -5.96
N ASN A 376 -5.63 0.50 -5.41
CA ASN A 376 -6.39 -0.59 -6.05
C ASN A 376 -6.87 -0.32 -7.48
N PHE A 377 -7.06 0.95 -7.84
CA PHE A 377 -7.65 1.36 -9.11
C PHE A 377 -6.89 2.54 -9.70
N ILE A 378 -6.46 2.41 -10.96
CA ILE A 378 -5.80 3.50 -11.66
C ILE A 378 -6.75 4.70 -11.89
N ALA A 379 -8.04 4.41 -12.12
CA ALA A 379 -9.01 5.40 -12.52
C ALA A 379 -10.44 5.10 -12.01
N PHE A 380 -11.25 6.15 -11.94
CA PHE A 380 -12.70 6.05 -11.79
C PHE A 380 -13.37 6.64 -13.02
N ARG A 381 -14.30 5.90 -13.62
CA ARG A 381 -15.02 6.26 -14.85
C ARG A 381 -16.49 5.86 -14.77
N ASP A 382 -17.24 6.51 -13.89
CA ASP A 382 -18.59 6.11 -13.43
C ASP A 382 -18.64 4.72 -12.71
N SER A 383 -17.56 3.94 -12.78
CA SER A 383 -17.19 2.75 -12.01
C SER A 383 -15.68 2.74 -11.76
N ASN A 384 -15.19 1.86 -10.88
CA ASN A 384 -13.75 1.65 -10.73
C ASN A 384 -13.15 1.05 -12.01
N ILE A 385 -11.88 1.33 -12.26
CA ILE A 385 -11.07 0.80 -13.36
C ILE A 385 -9.72 0.37 -12.78
N VAL A 386 -9.37 -0.89 -12.92
CA VAL A 386 -8.24 -1.53 -12.25
C VAL A 386 -6.92 -1.00 -12.79
N ASP A 387 -6.71 -1.14 -14.10
CA ASP A 387 -5.43 -0.83 -14.73
C ASP A 387 -5.57 0.01 -16.02
N LEU A 388 -4.43 0.42 -16.56
CA LEU A 388 -4.38 1.26 -17.76
C LEU A 388 -4.93 0.55 -19.00
N VAL A 389 -4.73 -0.77 -19.10
CA VAL A 389 -5.19 -1.58 -20.23
C VAL A 389 -6.72 -1.58 -20.26
N GLU A 390 -7.34 -1.78 -19.10
CA GLU A 390 -8.78 -1.67 -18.95
C GLU A 390 -9.28 -0.26 -19.31
N LEU A 391 -8.64 0.79 -18.80
CA LEU A 391 -9.01 2.18 -19.11
C LEU A 391 -8.96 2.46 -20.62
N GLN A 392 -7.93 1.99 -21.31
CA GLN A 392 -7.77 2.14 -22.75
C GLN A 392 -8.91 1.44 -23.51
N ASN A 393 -9.21 0.20 -23.12
CA ASN A 393 -10.25 -0.61 -23.74
C ASN A 393 -11.66 0.00 -23.56
N VAL A 394 -12.01 0.40 -22.33
CA VAL A 394 -13.37 0.89 -22.01
C VAL A 394 -13.61 2.33 -22.47
N SER A 395 -12.56 3.14 -22.61
CA SER A 395 -12.69 4.56 -22.96
C SER A 395 -12.44 4.85 -24.45
N GLY A 396 -11.63 4.03 -25.14
CA GLY A 396 -11.10 4.35 -26.48
C GLY A 396 -10.21 5.60 -26.49
N LYS A 397 -9.73 6.03 -25.31
CA LYS A 397 -8.85 7.18 -25.05
C LYS A 397 -7.62 6.68 -24.29
N ASN A 398 -6.66 7.57 -24.03
CA ASN A 398 -5.41 7.23 -23.31
C ASN A 398 -4.57 6.14 -24.00
N LEU A 399 -4.69 6.00 -25.32
CA LEU A 399 -4.04 4.94 -26.10
C LEU A 399 -2.51 5.04 -26.10
N ASN A 400 -1.97 6.25 -25.92
CA ASN A 400 -0.55 6.54 -25.80
C ASN A 400 -0.16 6.98 -24.38
N SER A 401 -1.08 6.88 -23.43
CA SER A 401 -0.80 7.14 -22.02
C SER A 401 0.03 6.00 -21.40
N LEU A 402 0.65 6.29 -20.26
CA LEU A 402 1.53 5.38 -19.51
C LEU A 402 1.07 5.27 -18.05
N SER A 403 1.54 4.24 -17.35
CA SER A 403 1.45 4.11 -15.89
C SER A 403 2.86 3.81 -15.37
N VAL A 404 3.56 4.86 -14.95
CA VAL A 404 4.99 4.82 -14.63
C VAL A 404 5.24 5.65 -13.37
N TYR A 405 6.03 5.10 -12.44
CA TYR A 405 6.47 5.86 -11.27
C TYR A 405 7.22 7.13 -11.70
N PRO A 406 6.79 8.33 -11.25
CA PRO A 406 7.27 9.57 -11.83
C PRO A 406 8.68 9.99 -11.40
N HIS A 407 9.31 9.37 -10.38
CA HIS A 407 10.66 9.75 -9.91
C HIS A 407 10.88 11.26 -9.75
N TYR A 408 10.00 11.92 -9.00
CA TYR A 408 10.18 13.34 -8.71
C TYR A 408 11.41 13.56 -7.82
N LEU A 409 12.18 14.61 -8.07
CA LEU A 409 13.39 14.92 -7.30
C LEU A 409 13.09 15.16 -5.81
N LEU A 410 12.01 15.89 -5.52
CA LEU A 410 11.50 16.14 -4.17
C LEU A 410 9.99 16.33 -4.22
N ASP A 411 9.30 16.16 -3.09
CA ASP A 411 7.86 16.45 -3.01
C ASP A 411 7.52 17.89 -3.38
N SER A 412 8.38 18.86 -3.05
CA SER A 412 8.21 20.27 -3.39
C SER A 412 8.81 20.65 -4.76
N ASN A 413 9.46 19.71 -5.44
CA ASN A 413 10.14 19.94 -6.71
C ASN A 413 9.86 18.79 -7.68
N LEU A 414 8.83 18.97 -8.52
CA LEU A 414 8.28 17.92 -9.38
C LEU A 414 8.99 17.82 -10.74
N HIS A 415 10.25 18.26 -10.82
CA HIS A 415 11.12 17.80 -11.89
C HIS A 415 11.26 16.29 -11.76
N THR A 416 11.13 15.59 -12.86
CA THR A 416 11.21 14.13 -12.90
C THR A 416 12.57 13.72 -13.43
N ILE A 417 13.04 12.53 -13.06
CA ILE A 417 14.16 11.86 -13.72
C ILE A 417 13.73 10.57 -14.42
N ALA A 418 12.43 10.31 -14.53
CA ALA A 418 11.87 9.08 -15.09
C ALA A 418 12.10 9.02 -16.60
N PRO A 419 13.01 8.16 -17.09
CA PRO A 419 13.37 8.09 -18.52
C PRO A 419 12.22 7.58 -19.39
N TRP A 420 11.23 6.95 -18.78
CA TRP A 420 10.03 6.45 -19.42
C TRP A 420 9.02 7.54 -19.79
N LEU A 421 9.18 8.75 -19.27
CA LEU A 421 8.37 9.92 -19.61
C LEU A 421 9.00 10.77 -20.72
N ASP A 422 10.28 10.55 -21.02
CA ASP A 422 11.06 11.26 -22.06
C ASP A 422 10.53 10.96 -23.46
N LYS A 423 10.30 12.03 -24.24
CA LYS A 423 9.84 12.00 -25.63
C LYS A 423 8.50 11.30 -25.85
N LYS A 424 7.66 11.19 -24.80
CA LYS A 424 6.36 10.48 -24.85
C LYS A 424 5.15 11.38 -25.03
N ALA A 425 5.30 12.69 -24.91
CA ALA A 425 4.20 13.63 -25.10
C ALA A 425 3.96 13.93 -26.58
N GLN A 426 2.76 14.47 -26.86
CA GLN A 426 2.40 14.99 -28.17
C GLN A 426 2.66 16.50 -28.23
N SER A 427 3.47 16.97 -29.19
CA SER A 427 3.71 18.41 -29.43
C SER A 427 2.41 19.21 -29.59
N LEU A 428 2.31 20.33 -28.86
CA LEU A 428 1.16 21.26 -28.88
C LEU A 428 1.64 22.66 -29.27
N ALA A 429 1.12 23.21 -30.37
CA ALA A 429 1.64 24.44 -30.98
C ALA A 429 1.57 25.69 -30.08
N ASP A 430 0.67 25.70 -29.08
CA ASP A 430 0.42 26.84 -28.21
C ASP A 430 1.23 26.77 -26.88
N ILE A 431 2.00 25.71 -26.65
CA ILE A 431 2.83 25.52 -25.45
C ILE A 431 4.25 25.19 -25.91
N LEU A 432 5.09 26.20 -26.01
CA LEU A 432 6.41 26.12 -26.63
C LEU A 432 7.56 25.95 -25.64
N ASP A 433 7.30 26.20 -24.36
CA ASP A 433 8.27 26.08 -23.29
C ASP A 433 7.65 25.35 -22.08
N ASP A 434 8.49 24.94 -21.16
CA ASP A 434 8.14 24.22 -19.94
C ASP A 434 7.93 25.18 -18.75
N ILE A 435 7.92 24.63 -17.53
CA ILE A 435 7.73 25.40 -16.30
C ILE A 435 8.92 26.32 -15.95
N ASP A 436 10.14 25.98 -16.35
CA ASP A 436 11.34 26.79 -16.09
C ASP A 436 11.71 27.71 -17.26
N GLY A 437 10.94 27.66 -18.35
CA GLY A 437 11.06 28.53 -19.51
C GLY A 437 11.97 27.97 -20.60
N GLU A 438 12.23 26.67 -20.55
CA GLU A 438 13.10 25.95 -21.47
C GLU A 438 12.26 25.50 -22.69
N PRO A 439 12.78 25.64 -23.92
CA PRO A 439 12.02 25.26 -25.11
C PRO A 439 11.74 23.75 -25.15
N ARG A 440 10.49 23.38 -25.44
CA ARG A 440 10.11 21.97 -25.64
C ARG A 440 10.64 21.42 -26.96
N ASP A 441 10.93 20.12 -27.00
CA ASP A 441 11.21 19.44 -28.26
C ASP A 441 10.00 19.53 -29.19
N VAL A 442 10.25 19.97 -30.42
CA VAL A 442 9.20 20.27 -31.38
C VAL A 442 8.48 19.03 -31.91
N ASN A 443 9.11 17.85 -31.84
CA ASN A 443 8.58 16.59 -32.37
C ASN A 443 8.15 15.64 -31.26
N THR A 444 8.95 15.55 -30.21
CA THR A 444 8.79 14.56 -29.13
C THR A 444 9.08 15.20 -27.78
N PRO A 445 8.17 16.06 -27.28
CA PRO A 445 8.32 16.63 -25.94
C PRO A 445 8.07 15.59 -24.85
N ASP A 446 8.29 15.99 -23.60
CA ASP A 446 8.17 15.12 -22.43
C ASP A 446 6.79 15.21 -21.77
N ILE A 447 6.37 14.11 -21.11
CA ILE A 447 5.14 14.12 -20.31
C ILE A 447 5.39 14.89 -19.00
N GLY A 448 4.54 15.87 -18.71
CA GLY A 448 4.60 16.69 -17.50
C GLY A 448 5.03 18.14 -17.76
N ALA A 449 5.15 18.90 -16.67
CA ALA A 449 5.45 20.33 -16.73
C ALA A 449 6.92 20.67 -16.99
N ASP A 450 7.79 19.67 -16.89
CA ASP A 450 9.25 19.76 -17.04
C ASP A 450 9.65 19.18 -18.41
N GLU A 451 10.65 19.75 -19.06
CA GLU A 451 11.30 19.18 -20.25
C GLU A 451 12.74 18.80 -19.89
N PHE A 452 13.17 17.58 -20.19
CA PHE A 452 14.47 17.08 -19.75
C PHE A 452 15.64 17.82 -20.42
N LEU A 453 16.48 18.49 -19.63
CA LEU A 453 17.71 19.11 -20.14
C LEU A 453 18.94 18.94 -19.21
N PRO A 454 19.98 18.16 -19.59
CA PRO A 454 20.00 17.24 -20.74
C PRO A 454 19.10 16.02 -20.48
N ASP A 455 18.60 15.44 -21.58
CA ASP A 455 17.94 14.13 -21.65
C ASP A 455 18.49 13.16 -20.57
N PRO A 456 17.64 12.54 -19.73
CA PRO A 456 18.06 11.61 -18.68
C PRO A 456 18.92 10.51 -19.31
N ALA A 457 20.23 10.63 -19.12
CA ALA A 457 21.23 9.92 -19.91
C ALA A 457 20.91 8.42 -20.04
N THR A 458 20.44 8.01 -21.23
CA THR A 458 20.27 6.62 -21.72
C THR A 458 20.29 5.54 -20.64
N THR A 459 19.25 5.49 -19.81
CA THR A 459 19.02 4.33 -18.94
C THR A 459 18.46 3.22 -19.81
N THR A 460 19.34 2.42 -20.40
CA THR A 460 18.89 1.19 -21.06
C THR A 460 18.11 0.37 -20.02
N PRO A 461 16.84 0.00 -20.30
CA PRO A 461 16.07 -0.85 -19.40
C PRO A 461 16.84 -2.13 -19.09
N LEU A 462 16.67 -2.63 -17.88
CA LEU A 462 17.32 -3.85 -17.43
C LEU A 462 16.69 -5.07 -18.13
N LEU A 463 17.48 -6.12 -18.28
CA LEU A 463 17.07 -7.38 -18.88
C LEU A 463 18.02 -8.51 -18.48
N GLY A 464 17.56 -9.75 -18.53
CA GLY A 464 18.38 -10.93 -18.30
C GLY A 464 18.65 -11.17 -16.82
N THR A 465 19.87 -11.55 -16.46
CA THR A 465 20.23 -11.89 -15.08
C THR A 465 21.25 -10.91 -14.53
N MET A 466 20.95 -10.37 -13.36
CA MET A 466 21.80 -9.46 -12.57
C MET A 466 22.07 -10.09 -11.21
N THR A 467 23.11 -9.64 -10.49
CA THR A 467 23.48 -10.18 -9.19
C THR A 467 23.42 -9.15 -8.07
N ILE A 468 22.93 -9.55 -6.89
CA ILE A 468 22.88 -8.72 -5.68
C ILE A 468 23.75 -9.37 -4.59
N GLY A 469 24.66 -8.60 -4.00
CA GLY A 469 25.52 -9.01 -2.91
C GLY A 469 26.97 -8.57 -3.08
N ILE A 470 27.82 -8.82 -2.08
CA ILE A 470 29.23 -8.39 -2.10
C ILE A 470 29.94 -8.98 -3.33
N GLY A 471 30.34 -8.12 -4.26
CA GLY A 471 31.03 -8.49 -5.49
C GLY A 471 30.12 -8.82 -6.69
N GLY A 472 28.79 -8.67 -6.54
CA GLY A 472 27.82 -8.72 -7.63
C GLY A 472 27.69 -7.39 -8.39
N ASP A 473 26.70 -7.32 -9.28
CA ASP A 473 26.36 -6.11 -10.04
C ASP A 473 25.85 -4.99 -9.13
N TYR A 474 25.13 -5.36 -8.08
CA TYR A 474 24.69 -4.49 -6.98
C TYR A 474 25.19 -5.04 -5.65
N THR A 475 25.55 -4.18 -4.71
CA THR A 475 26.02 -4.62 -3.38
C THR A 475 24.85 -4.92 -2.46
N THR A 476 23.73 -4.21 -2.61
CA THR A 476 22.56 -4.26 -1.72
C THR A 476 21.26 -4.33 -2.51
N PHE A 477 20.15 -4.69 -1.83
CA PHE A 477 18.83 -4.64 -2.45
C PHE A 477 18.42 -3.21 -2.77
N ALA A 478 18.74 -2.25 -1.89
CA ALA A 478 18.43 -0.83 -2.14
C ALA A 478 19.04 -0.32 -3.47
N GLU A 479 20.31 -0.65 -3.76
CA GLU A 479 20.96 -0.24 -5.02
C GLU A 479 20.28 -0.87 -6.25
N ALA A 480 19.94 -2.16 -6.17
CA ALA A 480 19.25 -2.85 -7.26
C ALA A 480 17.83 -2.32 -7.51
N ILE A 481 17.11 -1.99 -6.42
CA ILE A 481 15.75 -1.48 -6.48
C ILE A 481 15.72 -0.05 -7.01
N ASP A 482 16.60 0.82 -6.51
CA ASP A 482 16.74 2.18 -7.05
C ASP A 482 16.98 2.14 -8.57
N ASP A 483 17.81 1.20 -9.04
CA ASP A 483 18.12 1.06 -10.46
C ASP A 483 16.96 0.47 -11.28
N VAL A 484 16.32 -0.62 -10.83
CA VAL A 484 15.21 -1.24 -11.59
C VAL A 484 13.96 -0.36 -11.62
N VAL A 485 13.67 0.38 -10.55
CA VAL A 485 12.53 1.29 -10.52
C VAL A 485 12.79 2.50 -11.43
N LEU A 486 14.03 3.00 -11.51
CA LEU A 486 14.41 4.11 -12.39
C LEU A 486 14.48 3.69 -13.86
N LYS A 487 15.21 2.60 -14.16
CA LYS A 487 15.49 2.14 -15.52
C LYS A 487 14.36 1.31 -16.11
N GLY A 488 13.56 0.66 -15.29
CA GLY A 488 12.56 -0.32 -15.72
C GLY A 488 13.18 -1.54 -16.40
N ILE A 489 12.33 -2.34 -17.03
CA ILE A 489 12.71 -3.56 -17.77
C ILE A 489 12.21 -3.51 -19.22
N SER A 490 12.85 -4.27 -20.10
CA SER A 490 12.40 -4.46 -21.50
C SER A 490 12.28 -5.91 -21.94
N ASP A 491 12.65 -6.83 -21.05
CA ASP A 491 12.54 -8.29 -21.14
C ASP A 491 12.44 -8.82 -19.71
N ASP A 492 12.27 -10.13 -19.52
CA ASP A 492 12.33 -10.73 -18.19
C ASP A 492 13.65 -10.37 -17.48
N LEU A 493 13.56 -10.07 -16.18
CA LEU A 493 14.69 -9.73 -15.33
C LEU A 493 14.73 -10.63 -14.09
N GLU A 494 15.86 -11.27 -13.85
CA GLU A 494 16.09 -12.08 -12.65
C GLU A 494 17.29 -11.54 -11.85
N PHE A 495 17.10 -11.33 -10.55
CA PHE A 495 18.17 -11.00 -9.61
C PHE A 495 18.65 -12.27 -8.88
N ASP A 496 19.84 -12.74 -9.24
CA ASP A 496 20.58 -13.80 -8.55
C ASP A 496 21.28 -13.23 -7.29
N VAL A 497 20.68 -13.47 -6.13
CA VAL A 497 21.17 -12.94 -4.87
C VAL A 497 22.24 -13.86 -4.28
N LEU A 498 23.43 -13.32 -4.08
CA LEU A 498 24.59 -14.04 -3.53
C LEU A 498 24.34 -14.40 -2.06
N PRO A 499 24.91 -15.52 -1.56
CA PRO A 499 24.81 -15.89 -0.15
C PRO A 499 25.23 -14.78 0.81
N GLY A 500 24.40 -14.49 1.81
CA GLY A 500 24.65 -13.39 2.73
C GLY A 500 23.48 -13.06 3.67
N VAL A 501 23.74 -12.14 4.59
CA VAL A 501 22.73 -11.53 5.46
C VAL A 501 22.57 -10.07 5.08
N TYR A 502 21.36 -9.69 4.69
CA TYR A 502 20.99 -8.37 4.20
C TYR A 502 20.12 -7.68 5.25
N ASN A 503 20.70 -6.73 5.99
CA ASN A 503 19.97 -5.97 7.03
C ASN A 503 19.29 -4.76 6.38
N GLU A 504 18.24 -5.01 5.62
CA GLU A 504 17.57 -4.02 4.79
C GLU A 504 16.06 -4.11 4.96
N GLN A 505 15.40 -2.96 4.92
CA GLN A 505 13.96 -2.86 4.71
C GLN A 505 13.73 -2.54 3.25
N ILE A 506 12.91 -3.34 2.59
CA ILE A 506 12.69 -3.26 1.15
C ILE A 506 11.29 -2.70 0.89
N ASP A 507 11.21 -1.67 0.07
CA ASP A 507 9.97 -1.08 -0.41
C ASP A 507 10.03 -1.01 -1.93
N LEU A 508 9.19 -1.79 -2.60
CA LEU A 508 9.19 -1.93 -4.05
C LEU A 508 7.89 -1.35 -4.61
N VAL A 509 8.01 -0.23 -5.32
CA VAL A 509 6.93 0.36 -6.11
C VAL A 509 6.85 -0.29 -7.48
N SER A 510 5.85 0.08 -8.29
CA SER A 510 5.72 -0.45 -9.65
C SER A 510 6.99 -0.25 -10.49
N ILE A 511 7.36 -1.32 -11.20
CA ILE A 511 8.54 -1.34 -12.06
C ILE A 511 8.10 -1.03 -13.50
N PRO A 512 8.61 0.04 -14.13
CA PRO A 512 8.28 0.33 -15.52
C PRO A 512 8.65 -0.84 -16.45
N GLY A 513 7.74 -1.23 -17.32
CA GLY A 513 7.92 -2.36 -18.24
C GLY A 513 7.46 -3.72 -17.72
N ALA A 514 7.27 -3.87 -16.40
CA ALA A 514 6.66 -5.07 -15.82
C ALA A 514 5.22 -5.22 -16.31
N SER A 515 4.87 -6.42 -16.79
CA SER A 515 3.60 -6.71 -17.47
C SER A 515 3.37 -8.22 -17.60
N PRO A 516 2.24 -8.70 -18.13
CA PRO A 516 2.06 -10.13 -18.43
C PRO A 516 3.08 -10.73 -19.41
N MET A 517 3.88 -9.88 -20.08
CA MET A 517 4.93 -10.33 -21.00
C MET A 517 6.31 -10.40 -20.33
N TYR A 518 6.57 -9.58 -19.32
CA TYR A 518 7.89 -9.42 -18.69
C TYR A 518 7.75 -9.31 -17.18
N GLU A 519 8.39 -10.21 -16.45
CA GLU A 519 8.34 -10.28 -14.98
C GLU A 519 9.70 -9.89 -14.35
N VAL A 520 9.66 -9.52 -13.07
CA VAL A 520 10.86 -9.31 -12.25
C VAL A 520 10.96 -10.37 -11.15
N GLY A 521 11.96 -11.22 -11.25
CA GLY A 521 12.26 -12.27 -10.29
C GLY A 521 13.43 -11.92 -9.38
N PHE A 522 13.33 -12.38 -8.13
CA PHE A 522 14.43 -12.43 -7.19
C PHE A 522 14.60 -13.89 -6.74
N ARG A 523 15.83 -14.40 -6.73
CA ARG A 523 16.12 -15.73 -6.19
C ARG A 523 17.48 -15.84 -5.51
N SER A 524 17.60 -16.75 -4.55
CA SER A 524 18.92 -17.19 -4.08
C SER A 524 19.71 -17.81 -5.23
N GLN A 525 20.95 -17.33 -5.46
CA GLN A 525 21.83 -17.84 -6.52
C GLN A 525 22.08 -19.36 -6.39
N THR A 526 22.08 -19.89 -5.17
CA THR A 526 22.33 -21.32 -4.91
C THR A 526 21.06 -22.17 -5.02
N GLY A 527 19.89 -21.53 -5.11
CA GLY A 527 18.59 -22.19 -4.98
C GLY A 527 18.27 -22.63 -3.54
N ASN A 528 19.13 -22.35 -2.56
CA ASN A 528 18.88 -22.69 -1.15
C ASN A 528 18.43 -21.46 -0.37
N ALA A 529 17.24 -21.56 0.24
CA ALA A 529 16.64 -20.49 1.04
C ALA A 529 17.50 -20.05 2.23
N SER A 530 18.27 -20.97 2.81
CA SER A 530 19.10 -20.67 3.99
C SER A 530 20.35 -19.85 3.69
N ASP A 531 20.74 -19.73 2.43
CA ASP A 531 21.97 -19.02 2.04
C ASP A 531 21.78 -17.50 1.98
N VAL A 532 20.55 -17.03 1.78
CA VAL A 532 20.22 -15.59 1.74
C VAL A 532 19.19 -15.26 2.81
N ASN A 533 19.57 -14.40 3.76
CA ASN A 533 18.67 -13.93 4.82
C ASN A 533 18.47 -12.41 4.76
N ILE A 534 17.25 -11.98 4.42
CA ILE A 534 16.85 -10.57 4.45
C ILE A 534 16.19 -10.30 5.80
N THR A 535 16.70 -9.34 6.55
CA THR A 535 16.26 -9.09 7.92
C THR A 535 16.05 -7.63 8.23
N TYR A 536 15.01 -7.34 9.01
CA TYR A 536 14.72 -6.01 9.49
C TYR A 536 14.16 -6.03 10.92
N ASN A 537 14.57 -5.04 11.71
CA ASN A 537 14.13 -4.87 13.10
C ASN A 537 13.27 -3.61 13.22
N ALA A 538 11.96 -3.77 13.03
CA ALA A 538 11.04 -2.64 13.06
C ALA A 538 10.90 -2.01 14.45
N SER A 539 10.64 -0.70 14.47
CA SER A 539 10.47 0.10 15.70
C SER A 539 9.20 0.96 15.72
N SER A 540 8.43 0.98 14.63
CA SER A 540 7.18 1.74 14.51
C SER A 540 6.15 0.99 13.65
N LEU A 541 4.90 1.47 13.70
CA LEU A 541 3.81 0.95 12.88
C LEU A 541 4.02 1.21 11.38
N ASP A 542 4.53 2.39 11.02
CA ASP A 542 4.67 2.81 9.62
C ASP A 542 5.81 2.09 8.88
N SER A 543 6.63 1.32 9.61
CA SER A 543 7.78 0.59 9.09
C SER A 543 7.85 -0.84 9.63
N ASN A 544 6.70 -1.47 9.91
CA ASN A 544 6.64 -2.76 10.59
C ASN A 544 6.95 -4.00 9.73
N PHE A 545 7.45 -3.83 8.50
CA PHE A 545 7.66 -4.89 7.50
C PHE A 545 9.15 -5.11 7.18
N VAL A 546 9.49 -6.27 6.61
CA VAL A 546 10.80 -6.52 5.98
C VAL A 546 10.75 -6.15 4.50
N LEU A 547 9.71 -6.62 3.79
CA LEU A 547 9.44 -6.36 2.38
C LEU A 547 8.03 -5.80 2.23
N ARG A 548 7.90 -4.65 1.57
CA ARG A 548 6.62 -4.10 1.12
C ARG A 548 6.60 -4.06 -0.40
N LEU A 549 5.52 -4.57 -0.97
CA LEU A 549 5.15 -4.33 -2.36
C LEU A 549 4.09 -3.24 -2.37
N TYR A 550 4.39 -2.12 -3.01
CA TYR A 550 3.61 -0.89 -2.95
C TYR A 550 2.96 -0.62 -4.31
N GLY A 551 1.91 -1.39 -4.61
CA GLY A 551 1.29 -1.44 -5.94
C GLY A 551 2.26 -1.93 -7.02
N SER A 552 3.14 -2.87 -6.67
CA SER A 552 4.11 -3.45 -7.60
C SER A 552 3.57 -4.75 -8.17
N ASP A 553 3.51 -4.82 -9.50
CA ASP A 553 2.92 -5.94 -10.22
C ASP A 553 3.98 -6.80 -10.90
N TYR A 554 3.65 -8.08 -11.15
CA TYR A 554 4.51 -9.02 -11.90
C TYR A 554 5.88 -9.25 -11.25
N VAL A 555 5.89 -9.40 -9.93
CA VAL A 555 7.10 -9.62 -9.13
C VAL A 555 7.06 -10.99 -8.44
N ASN A 556 8.19 -11.70 -8.45
CA ASN A 556 8.32 -12.99 -7.79
C ASN A 556 9.58 -13.09 -6.90
N PHE A 557 9.45 -13.81 -5.78
CA PHE A 557 10.54 -14.09 -4.84
C PHE A 557 10.65 -15.58 -4.58
N ASN A 558 11.86 -16.14 -4.77
CA ASN A 558 12.11 -17.58 -4.69
C ASN A 558 13.30 -17.91 -3.80
N ASN A 559 13.14 -18.91 -2.93
CA ASN A 559 14.25 -19.49 -2.16
C ASN A 559 15.01 -18.45 -1.32
N PHE A 560 14.30 -17.69 -0.47
CA PHE A 560 14.89 -16.76 0.50
C PHE A 560 14.55 -17.13 1.93
N THR A 561 15.41 -16.73 2.86
CA THR A 561 15.01 -16.56 4.27
C THR A 561 14.69 -15.09 4.51
N PHE A 562 13.54 -14.83 5.14
CA PHE A 562 13.21 -13.51 5.69
C PHE A 562 13.12 -13.60 7.21
N THR A 563 13.61 -12.59 7.92
CA THR A 563 13.60 -12.55 9.39
C THR A 563 13.16 -11.18 9.93
N ALA A 564 12.01 -11.12 10.59
CA ALA A 564 11.52 -9.94 11.31
C ALA A 564 11.75 -10.07 12.83
N SER A 565 12.31 -9.04 13.48
CA SER A 565 12.67 -9.08 14.90
C SER A 565 12.12 -7.96 15.78
N GLY A 566 11.32 -7.04 15.24
CA GLY A 566 10.72 -5.93 15.99
C GLY A 566 9.48 -6.39 16.76
N ASP A 567 9.44 -6.23 18.09
CA ASP A 567 8.27 -6.56 18.91
C ASP A 567 7.53 -5.25 19.33
N PRO A 568 6.24 -5.06 19.02
CA PRO A 568 5.27 -5.98 18.38
C PRO A 568 5.09 -5.74 16.87
N TYR A 569 6.15 -5.44 16.14
CA TYR A 569 6.14 -4.99 14.74
C TYR A 569 6.86 -5.98 13.81
N ALA A 570 6.52 -7.28 13.90
CA ALA A 570 7.26 -8.35 13.25
C ALA A 570 6.63 -8.84 11.93
N ARG A 571 6.06 -7.95 11.12
CA ARG A 571 5.53 -8.32 9.80
C ARG A 571 6.69 -8.58 8.84
N ILE A 572 6.55 -9.57 7.97
CA ILE A 572 7.58 -9.85 6.96
C ILE A 572 7.17 -9.21 5.65
N LEU A 573 6.04 -9.63 5.08
CA LEU A 573 5.53 -9.10 3.82
C LEU A 573 4.32 -8.20 4.07
N ASP A 574 4.35 -7.02 3.47
CA ASP A 574 3.22 -6.10 3.35
C ASP A 574 2.83 -5.98 1.87
N LEU A 575 1.73 -6.62 1.48
CA LEU A 575 1.19 -6.57 0.12
C LEU A 575 0.17 -5.44 0.07
N TYR A 576 0.65 -4.26 -0.29
CA TYR A 576 -0.09 -3.03 -0.15
C TYR A 576 -0.89 -2.71 -1.43
N GLU A 577 -2.17 -2.37 -1.24
CA GLU A 577 -3.09 -1.88 -2.29
C GLU A 577 -3.05 -2.72 -3.57
N GLY A 578 -2.92 -2.11 -4.76
CA GLY A 578 -3.06 -2.75 -6.06
C GLY A 578 -1.94 -3.71 -6.45
N THR A 579 -1.19 -4.27 -5.50
CA THR A 579 -0.15 -5.28 -5.75
C THR A 579 -0.77 -6.53 -6.35
N ASP A 580 -0.51 -6.76 -7.63
CA ASP A 580 -1.11 -7.81 -8.44
C ASP A 580 -0.06 -8.75 -9.08
N PHE A 581 -0.47 -9.95 -9.47
CA PHE A 581 0.42 -10.98 -10.04
C PHE A 581 1.70 -11.21 -9.21
N PHE A 582 1.53 -11.35 -7.90
CA PHE A 582 2.63 -11.59 -6.98
C PHE A 582 2.83 -13.07 -6.69
N THR A 583 4.09 -13.50 -6.66
CA THR A 583 4.44 -14.88 -6.33
C THR A 583 5.52 -14.97 -5.25
N LEU A 584 5.28 -15.81 -4.22
CA LEU A 584 6.27 -16.18 -3.20
C LEU A 584 6.44 -17.71 -3.15
N ARG A 585 7.65 -18.21 -3.43
CA ARG A 585 7.91 -19.67 -3.44
C ARG A 585 9.13 -20.10 -2.65
N TYR A 586 9.00 -21.25 -1.99
CA TYR A 586 10.11 -21.98 -1.36
C TYR A 586 10.94 -21.14 -0.38
N CYS A 587 10.31 -20.14 0.25
CA CYS A 587 10.95 -19.23 1.20
C CYS A 587 10.75 -19.70 2.65
N ILE A 588 11.63 -19.27 3.54
CA ILE A 588 11.55 -19.44 4.99
C ILE A 588 11.24 -18.09 5.62
N LEU A 589 10.15 -18.00 6.38
CA LEU A 589 9.60 -16.77 6.93
C LEU A 589 9.64 -16.83 8.46
N ASN A 590 10.62 -16.18 9.08
CA ASN A 590 10.82 -16.20 10.53
C ASN A 590 10.32 -14.89 11.18
N SER A 591 9.34 -15.00 12.08
CA SER A 591 8.79 -13.87 12.83
C SER A 591 8.76 -14.18 14.34
N ILE A 592 8.04 -13.37 15.13
CA ILE A 592 7.92 -13.47 16.58
C ILE A 592 6.57 -14.10 16.93
N LEU A 593 6.59 -15.11 17.80
CA LEU A 593 5.39 -15.71 18.36
C LEU A 593 4.79 -14.80 19.44
N GLU A 594 3.55 -14.36 19.23
CA GLU A 594 2.76 -13.65 20.24
C GLU A 594 1.35 -14.23 20.35
N SER A 595 0.81 -14.25 21.57
CA SER A 595 -0.55 -14.73 21.82
C SER A 595 -1.54 -13.57 21.78
N GLY A 596 -2.41 -13.50 20.77
CA GLY A 596 -3.40 -12.43 20.64
C GLY A 596 -3.96 -12.32 19.23
N ASN A 597 -4.91 -11.43 18.98
CA ASN A 597 -5.52 -11.25 17.66
C ASN A 597 -5.01 -10.01 16.92
N ASP A 598 -3.79 -9.58 17.22
CA ASP A 598 -3.19 -8.38 16.67
C ASP A 598 -2.58 -8.64 15.28
N GLN A 599 -3.21 -8.09 14.24
CA GLN A 599 -2.80 -8.28 12.85
C GLN A 599 -1.50 -7.54 12.48
N ARG A 600 -0.96 -6.68 13.35
CA ARG A 600 0.31 -5.97 13.12
C ARG A 600 1.54 -6.89 13.03
N GLN A 601 1.38 -8.14 13.48
CA GLN A 601 2.40 -9.19 13.50
C GLN A 601 2.01 -10.38 12.60
N ALA A 602 1.14 -10.15 11.61
CA ALA A 602 0.94 -11.13 10.55
C ALA A 602 2.25 -11.29 9.76
N ILE A 603 2.64 -12.54 9.44
CA ILE A 603 3.84 -12.78 8.63
C ILE A 603 3.65 -12.21 7.23
N ILE A 604 2.52 -12.53 6.60
CA ILE A 604 2.05 -11.88 5.36
C ILE A 604 0.79 -11.09 5.68
N TYR A 605 0.80 -9.81 5.32
CA TYR A 605 -0.31 -8.89 5.54
C TYR A 605 -0.79 -8.26 4.24
N SER A 606 -2.11 -8.18 4.10
CA SER A 606 -2.80 -7.44 3.05
C SER A 606 -4.15 -6.99 3.58
N GLU A 607 -4.38 -5.67 3.63
CA GLU A 607 -5.66 -5.11 4.07
C GLU A 607 -6.24 -4.17 3.01
N ASP A 608 -7.55 -4.33 2.77
CA ASP A 608 -8.36 -3.57 1.84
C ASP A 608 -7.76 -3.48 0.42
N SER A 609 -7.04 -4.53 0.00
CA SER A 609 -6.35 -4.65 -1.29
C SER A 609 -7.20 -5.45 -2.29
N TYR A 610 -7.42 -4.88 -3.47
CA TYR A 610 -7.98 -5.58 -4.64
C TYR A 610 -6.81 -6.05 -5.51
N TYR A 611 -6.88 -7.30 -5.97
CA TYR A 611 -5.88 -7.92 -6.83
C TYR A 611 -6.53 -9.06 -7.63
N ARG A 612 -5.88 -9.46 -8.72
CA ARG A 612 -6.34 -10.54 -9.60
C ARG A 612 -5.59 -11.84 -9.38
N SER A 613 -4.32 -11.81 -8.98
CA SER A 613 -3.55 -13.05 -8.78
C SER A 613 -2.47 -12.96 -7.70
N ARG A 614 -2.49 -13.92 -6.75
CA ARG A 614 -1.43 -14.10 -5.75
C ARG A 614 -1.17 -15.58 -5.48
N SER A 615 0.08 -16.01 -5.62
CA SER A 615 0.50 -17.39 -5.43
C SER A 615 1.54 -17.53 -4.31
N ILE A 616 1.21 -18.26 -3.26
CA ILE A 616 2.05 -18.49 -2.08
C ILE A 616 2.27 -20.00 -1.94
N VAL A 617 3.45 -20.47 -2.34
CA VAL A 617 3.71 -21.89 -2.62
C VAL A 617 4.94 -22.43 -1.92
N GLY A 618 4.82 -23.56 -1.21
CA GLY A 618 5.99 -24.29 -0.74
C GLY A 618 6.82 -23.58 0.33
N ASN A 619 6.26 -22.59 1.01
CA ASN A 619 6.98 -21.77 1.99
C ASN A 619 6.88 -22.36 3.40
N VAL A 620 7.86 -22.03 4.25
CA VAL A 620 7.87 -22.39 5.67
C VAL A 620 7.71 -21.13 6.51
N PHE A 621 6.61 -21.04 7.26
CA PHE A 621 6.31 -19.95 8.18
C PHE A 621 6.64 -20.41 9.60
N ASN A 622 7.50 -19.67 10.27
CA ASN A 622 7.89 -19.96 11.64
C ASN A 622 7.49 -18.80 12.54
N ARG A 623 6.56 -19.06 13.46
CA ARG A 623 6.24 -18.21 14.61
C ARG A 623 5.71 -16.83 14.21
N GLY A 624 4.41 -16.62 14.37
CA GLY A 624 3.76 -15.32 14.12
C GLY A 624 2.39 -15.26 14.78
N THR A 625 1.78 -14.09 14.91
CA THR A 625 0.40 -14.00 15.43
C THR A 625 -0.60 -14.56 14.41
N PHE A 626 -0.45 -14.11 13.15
CA PHE A 626 -1.11 -14.68 11.98
C PHE A 626 -0.04 -15.23 11.03
N GLY A 627 -0.26 -16.39 10.42
CA GLY A 627 0.54 -16.82 9.28
C GLY A 627 0.26 -15.90 8.10
N LEU A 628 -1.01 -15.82 7.70
CA LEU A 628 -1.49 -14.92 6.67
C LEU A 628 -2.74 -14.16 7.13
N TYR A 629 -2.75 -12.85 6.87
CA TYR A 629 -3.93 -12.00 7.03
C TYR A 629 -4.21 -11.29 5.70
N LEU A 630 -5.17 -11.81 4.94
CA LEU A 630 -5.55 -11.29 3.62
C LEU A 630 -7.00 -10.85 3.66
N ARG A 631 -7.25 -9.56 3.44
CA ARG A 631 -8.59 -8.99 3.52
C ARG A 631 -8.77 -7.94 2.44
N ARG A 632 -9.95 -7.97 1.80
CA ARG A 632 -10.50 -6.87 1.00
C ARG A 632 -11.58 -6.11 1.79
N GLU A 633 -11.88 -4.88 1.41
CA GLU A 633 -12.93 -4.09 2.08
C GLU A 633 -14.32 -4.54 1.62
N ASN A 634 -15.34 -4.33 2.44
CA ASN A 634 -16.74 -4.62 2.12
C ASN A 634 -17.29 -3.61 1.07
N SER A 635 -16.84 -3.71 -0.18
CA SER A 635 -17.45 -3.03 -1.33
C SER A 635 -18.34 -3.99 -2.11
N SER A 636 -19.52 -3.52 -2.51
CA SER A 636 -20.57 -4.30 -3.16
C SER A 636 -20.23 -4.92 -4.51
N ASP A 637 -19.06 -4.63 -5.08
CA ASP A 637 -18.86 -4.79 -6.53
C ASP A 637 -17.61 -5.60 -6.93
N GLU A 638 -16.60 -5.80 -6.06
CA GLU A 638 -15.29 -6.36 -6.47
C GLU A 638 -14.61 -7.17 -5.34
N TYR A 639 -14.48 -8.50 -5.53
CA TYR A 639 -13.74 -9.44 -4.67
C TYR A 639 -12.31 -9.63 -5.21
N ALA A 640 -11.34 -9.98 -4.35
CA ALA A 640 -10.01 -10.34 -4.83
C ALA A 640 -10.02 -11.74 -5.46
N GLU A 641 -9.33 -11.92 -6.59
CA GLU A 641 -9.40 -13.12 -7.45
C GLU A 641 -8.07 -13.91 -7.42
N ASP A 642 -8.10 -15.15 -7.95
CA ASP A 642 -6.99 -16.11 -8.10
C ASP A 642 -5.96 -16.13 -6.96
N LEU A 643 -6.45 -16.26 -5.72
CA LEU A 643 -5.60 -16.52 -4.56
C LEU A 643 -5.30 -18.03 -4.46
N GLU A 644 -4.02 -18.38 -4.52
CA GLU A 644 -3.52 -19.74 -4.33
C GLU A 644 -2.56 -19.79 -3.13
N ILE A 645 -2.89 -20.60 -2.12
CA ILE A 645 -2.01 -20.90 -0.99
C ILE A 645 -1.85 -22.42 -0.92
N ARG A 646 -0.70 -22.93 -1.34
CA ARG A 646 -0.48 -24.38 -1.37
C ARG A 646 0.89 -24.85 -0.96
N ASP A 647 0.94 -26.11 -0.52
CA ASP A 647 2.18 -26.81 -0.16
C ASP A 647 2.99 -26.08 0.95
N ASN A 648 2.37 -25.19 1.72
CA ASN A 648 3.06 -24.42 2.76
C ASN A 648 3.07 -25.16 4.10
N ILE A 649 4.13 -24.95 4.87
CA ILE A 649 4.23 -25.39 6.26
C ILE A 649 4.13 -24.16 7.15
N ILE A 650 3.04 -24.04 7.90
CA ILE A 650 2.73 -22.92 8.78
C ILE A 650 2.86 -23.39 10.23
N ASN A 651 3.98 -23.07 10.88
CA ASN A 651 4.33 -23.56 12.20
C ASN A 651 4.15 -22.50 13.29
N GLU A 652 3.51 -22.91 14.38
CA GLU A 652 3.45 -22.18 15.65
C GLU A 652 2.86 -20.76 15.50
N ASN A 653 1.65 -20.63 14.95
CA ASN A 653 0.95 -19.34 15.01
C ASN A 653 0.21 -19.13 16.32
N GLY A 654 0.36 -17.95 16.92
CA GLY A 654 -0.22 -17.61 18.21
C GLY A 654 -1.73 -17.32 18.17
N TYR A 655 -2.34 -17.20 16.99
CA TYR A 655 -3.78 -17.07 16.83
C TYR A 655 -4.34 -17.78 15.61
N THR A 656 -4.08 -17.31 14.39
CA THR A 656 -4.64 -17.88 13.16
C THR A 656 -3.54 -18.31 12.19
N GLY A 657 -3.68 -19.48 11.56
CA GLY A 657 -2.81 -19.88 10.45
C GLY A 657 -3.09 -19.01 9.22
N ILE A 658 -4.28 -19.15 8.64
CA ILE A 658 -4.70 -18.45 7.43
C ILE A 658 -6.02 -17.70 7.69
N TYR A 659 -6.03 -16.40 7.47
CA TYR A 659 -7.24 -15.56 7.46
C TYR A 659 -7.44 -14.98 6.06
N VAL A 660 -8.61 -15.23 5.46
CA VAL A 660 -9.03 -14.71 4.16
C VAL A 660 -10.45 -14.15 4.26
N GLN A 661 -10.67 -12.97 3.66
CA GLN A 661 -11.99 -12.35 3.63
C GLN A 661 -12.26 -11.56 2.35
N PHE A 662 -13.45 -11.69 1.75
CA PHE A 662 -13.86 -11.05 0.49
C PHE A 662 -13.01 -11.45 -0.73
N HIS A 663 -12.91 -12.76 -0.96
CA HIS A 663 -12.20 -13.32 -2.12
C HIS A 663 -13.12 -14.20 -2.97
N ASP A 664 -12.91 -14.17 -4.28
CA ASP A 664 -13.56 -15.04 -5.24
C ASP A 664 -12.72 -16.31 -5.42
N ALA A 665 -13.34 -17.46 -5.21
CA ALA A 665 -12.78 -18.80 -5.37
C ALA A 665 -11.34 -18.99 -4.83
N PRO A 666 -11.01 -18.56 -3.58
CA PRO A 666 -9.65 -18.75 -3.08
C PRO A 666 -9.36 -20.24 -2.84
N ALA A 667 -8.12 -20.66 -3.11
CA ALA A 667 -7.69 -22.05 -3.04
C ALA A 667 -6.61 -22.29 -1.95
N PHE A 668 -6.86 -23.26 -1.09
CA PHE A 668 -6.00 -23.68 0.02
C PHE A 668 -5.73 -25.19 -0.09
N TYR A 669 -4.54 -25.55 -0.56
CA TYR A 669 -4.27 -26.93 -0.96
C TYR A 669 -2.97 -27.50 -0.37
N ARG A 670 -3.02 -28.69 0.25
CA ARG A 670 -1.83 -29.39 0.81
C ARG A 670 -0.99 -28.54 1.77
N ASN A 671 -1.62 -27.68 2.56
CA ASN A 671 -0.91 -26.95 3.60
C ASN A 671 -0.87 -27.75 4.91
N THR A 672 0.26 -27.68 5.62
CA THR A 672 0.39 -28.17 7.00
C THR A 672 0.35 -26.96 7.93
N ILE A 673 -0.62 -26.89 8.83
CA ILE A 673 -0.92 -25.70 9.64
C ILE A 673 -0.97 -26.06 11.12
N SER A 674 -0.21 -25.34 11.93
CA SER A 674 -0.28 -25.35 13.39
C SER A 674 -0.54 -23.95 13.94
N ALA A 675 -1.66 -23.76 14.64
CA ALA A 675 -2.05 -22.47 15.21
C ALA A 675 -2.75 -22.60 16.56
N ALA A 676 -2.81 -21.53 17.35
CA ALA A 676 -3.43 -21.58 18.66
C ALA A 676 -4.97 -21.63 18.62
N SER A 677 -5.61 -20.85 17.74
CA SER A 677 -7.07 -20.65 17.75
C SER A 677 -7.76 -20.97 16.41
N TYR A 678 -7.18 -20.60 15.28
CA TYR A 678 -7.82 -20.85 13.98
C TYR A 678 -6.82 -21.46 13.01
N GLY A 679 -7.20 -22.54 12.34
CA GLY A 679 -6.38 -23.11 11.27
C GLY A 679 -6.55 -22.28 10.01
N ILE A 680 -7.70 -22.46 9.36
CA ILE A 680 -8.14 -21.67 8.21
C ILE A 680 -9.44 -20.95 8.57
N GLN A 681 -9.47 -19.63 8.36
CA GLN A 681 -10.64 -18.79 8.53
C GLN A 681 -10.93 -18.10 7.20
N ALA A 682 -12.00 -18.52 6.53
CA ALA A 682 -12.46 -17.92 5.28
C ALA A 682 -13.85 -17.30 5.50
N LEU A 683 -13.97 -16.00 5.25
CA LEU A 683 -15.17 -15.24 5.57
C LEU A 683 -15.63 -14.50 4.31
N LYS A 684 -16.92 -14.57 3.97
CA LYS A 684 -17.48 -13.87 2.81
C LYS A 684 -16.64 -14.13 1.56
N CYS A 685 -16.54 -15.40 1.17
CA CYS A 685 -15.88 -15.77 -0.08
C CYS A 685 -16.95 -16.24 -1.06
N GLU A 686 -16.80 -15.92 -2.33
CA GLU A 686 -17.78 -16.27 -3.36
C GLU A 686 -17.25 -17.36 -4.29
N ASN A 687 -18.17 -18.01 -5.00
CA ASN A 687 -17.94 -19.10 -5.95
C ASN A 687 -17.17 -20.30 -5.33
N ALA A 688 -16.40 -21.02 -6.15
CA ALA A 688 -15.77 -22.29 -5.79
C ALA A 688 -14.51 -22.14 -4.91
N LEU A 689 -14.68 -21.62 -3.69
CA LEU A 689 -13.70 -21.74 -2.60
C LEU A 689 -13.23 -23.20 -2.50
N SER A 690 -11.91 -23.44 -2.44
CA SER A 690 -11.35 -24.80 -2.30
C SER A 690 -10.44 -24.90 -1.07
N ILE A 691 -10.77 -25.80 -0.14
CA ILE A 691 -9.94 -26.17 1.02
C ILE A 691 -9.71 -27.68 0.96
N GLU A 692 -8.57 -28.09 0.40
CA GLU A 692 -8.34 -29.47 0.04
C GLU A 692 -7.00 -30.03 0.53
N ARG A 693 -7.01 -31.25 1.04
CA ARG A 693 -5.80 -31.99 1.46
C ARG A 693 -4.93 -31.27 2.50
N ASN A 694 -5.51 -30.42 3.34
CA ASN A 694 -4.75 -29.71 4.38
C ASN A 694 -4.64 -30.54 5.66
N LYS A 695 -3.48 -30.46 6.34
CA LYS A 695 -3.24 -31.05 7.66
C LYS A 695 -3.23 -29.91 8.70
N ILE A 696 -4.26 -29.83 9.54
CA ILE A 696 -4.53 -28.70 10.44
C ILE A 696 -4.55 -29.14 11.90
N ILE A 697 -3.76 -28.47 12.74
CA ILE A 697 -3.62 -28.74 14.18
C ILE A 697 -3.85 -27.44 14.94
N VAL A 698 -4.91 -27.37 15.74
CA VAL A 698 -5.17 -26.20 16.60
C VAL A 698 -5.52 -26.52 18.05
N ASN A 699 -5.26 -25.57 18.96
CA ASN A 699 -5.42 -25.78 20.40
C ASN A 699 -6.81 -25.44 20.95
N THR A 700 -7.57 -24.59 20.28
CA THR A 700 -8.93 -24.17 20.70
C THR A 700 -9.65 -23.55 19.51
N GLN A 701 -10.91 -23.13 19.68
CA GLN A 701 -11.68 -22.38 18.68
C GLN A 701 -11.98 -23.23 17.44
N ASN A 702 -11.39 -23.01 16.25
CA ASN A 702 -11.86 -23.71 15.04
C ASN A 702 -10.71 -24.19 14.15
N GLY A 703 -10.75 -25.45 13.70
CA GLY A 703 -9.80 -25.94 12.71
C GLY A 703 -10.01 -25.25 11.36
N ILE A 704 -11.21 -25.42 10.80
CA ILE A 704 -11.70 -24.69 9.63
C ILE A 704 -12.93 -23.88 10.05
N TYR A 705 -12.94 -22.57 9.74
CA TYR A 705 -14.10 -21.71 9.97
C TYR A 705 -14.51 -21.00 8.68
N LEU A 706 -15.72 -21.31 8.21
CA LEU A 706 -16.40 -20.66 7.10
C LEU A 706 -17.55 -19.80 7.61
N SER A 707 -17.65 -18.56 7.14
CA SER A 707 -18.77 -17.69 7.42
C SER A 707 -19.21 -16.95 6.17
N ASN A 708 -20.48 -17.10 5.79
CA ASN A 708 -21.04 -16.43 4.61
C ASN A 708 -20.25 -16.70 3.32
N CYS A 709 -19.72 -17.92 3.19
CA CYS A 709 -19.10 -18.35 1.94
C CYS A 709 -20.19 -18.90 1.02
N GLU A 710 -20.32 -18.33 -0.17
CA GLU A 710 -21.45 -18.53 -1.08
C GLU A 710 -20.95 -19.17 -2.39
N GLY A 711 -21.20 -20.46 -2.56
CA GLY A 711 -21.04 -21.14 -3.85
C GLY A 711 -22.32 -21.02 -4.70
N THR A 712 -22.30 -21.64 -5.87
CA THR A 712 -23.47 -21.73 -6.76
C THR A 712 -23.78 -23.17 -7.14
N GLU A 713 -24.93 -23.43 -7.80
CA GLU A 713 -25.26 -24.76 -8.34
C GLU A 713 -24.24 -25.23 -9.40
N GLN A 714 -23.54 -24.28 -10.05
CA GLN A 714 -22.47 -24.58 -11.02
C GLN A 714 -21.10 -24.71 -10.35
N ASP A 715 -20.85 -23.93 -9.30
CA ASP A 715 -19.53 -23.72 -8.68
C ASP A 715 -19.66 -23.90 -7.16
N PHE A 716 -19.75 -25.15 -6.71
CA PHE A 716 -19.76 -25.49 -5.29
C PHE A 716 -18.39 -25.21 -4.66
N GLY A 717 -18.37 -24.66 -3.46
CA GLY A 717 -17.16 -24.67 -2.65
C GLY A 717 -16.80 -26.09 -2.20
N THR A 718 -15.52 -26.42 -2.14
CA THR A 718 -15.02 -27.76 -1.80
C THR A 718 -14.20 -27.73 -0.52
N ILE A 719 -14.54 -28.62 0.41
CA ILE A 719 -13.79 -28.88 1.64
C ILE A 719 -13.53 -30.39 1.65
N ILE A 720 -12.37 -30.82 1.17
CA ILE A 720 -12.15 -32.24 0.81
C ILE A 720 -10.82 -32.78 1.35
N ASN A 721 -10.82 -34.04 1.81
CA ASN A 721 -9.61 -34.77 2.20
C ASN A 721 -8.76 -34.03 3.26
N ASN A 722 -9.36 -33.24 4.15
CA ASN A 722 -8.58 -32.53 5.16
C ASN A 722 -8.42 -33.38 6.42
N PHE A 723 -7.24 -33.34 7.02
CA PHE A 723 -7.01 -33.76 8.40
C PHE A 723 -7.15 -32.54 9.31
N VAL A 724 -8.08 -32.59 10.25
CA VAL A 724 -8.35 -31.46 11.16
C VAL A 724 -8.39 -31.93 12.61
N TYR A 725 -7.37 -31.56 13.38
CA TYR A 725 -7.32 -31.79 14.82
C TYR A 725 -7.54 -30.51 15.63
N VAL A 726 -8.41 -30.60 16.63
CA VAL A 726 -8.66 -29.52 17.60
C VAL A 726 -8.62 -30.03 19.05
N GLY A 727 -7.65 -29.53 19.82
CA GLY A 727 -7.40 -29.93 21.20
C GLY A 727 -7.91 -28.97 22.28
N GLY A 728 -7.23 -29.01 23.44
CA GLY A 728 -7.36 -28.03 24.53
C GLY A 728 -8.57 -28.18 25.45
N SER A 729 -8.94 -27.10 26.14
CA SER A 729 -10.05 -27.06 27.11
C SER A 729 -11.11 -26.00 26.80
N GLY A 730 -10.91 -25.21 25.74
CA GLY A 730 -11.86 -24.20 25.28
C GLY A 730 -12.97 -24.80 24.42
N GLN A 731 -14.11 -24.12 24.34
CA GLN A 731 -15.17 -24.52 23.41
C GLN A 731 -14.63 -24.43 21.98
N SER A 732 -14.70 -25.54 21.26
CA SER A 732 -14.06 -25.66 19.95
C SER A 732 -14.93 -26.38 18.91
N ALA A 733 -14.61 -26.19 17.64
CA ALA A 733 -15.17 -26.91 16.51
C ALA A 733 -14.05 -27.41 15.59
N GLY A 734 -14.12 -28.65 15.10
CA GLY A 734 -13.24 -29.10 14.01
C GLY A 734 -13.47 -28.26 12.75
N ILE A 735 -14.68 -28.36 12.21
CA ILE A 735 -15.17 -27.52 11.11
C ILE A 735 -16.39 -26.75 11.60
N ARG A 736 -16.40 -25.43 11.38
CA ARG A 736 -17.54 -24.55 11.66
C ARG A 736 -18.02 -23.87 10.39
N MET A 737 -19.33 -23.91 10.17
CA MET A 737 -20.00 -23.21 9.07
C MET A 737 -21.11 -22.30 9.60
N THR A 738 -21.11 -21.04 9.13
CA THR A 738 -22.11 -20.04 9.48
C THR A 738 -22.65 -19.37 8.22
N GLY A 739 -23.87 -19.72 7.82
CA GLY A 739 -24.55 -19.09 6.68
C GLY A 739 -23.85 -19.32 5.35
N CYS A 740 -23.31 -20.51 5.13
CA CYS A 740 -22.67 -20.90 3.86
C CYS A 740 -23.67 -21.58 2.93
N ASP A 741 -23.47 -21.41 1.63
CA ASP A 741 -24.31 -21.95 0.57
C ASP A 741 -23.51 -22.79 -0.42
N TYR A 742 -24.09 -23.89 -0.92
CA TYR A 742 -23.50 -24.73 -1.98
C TYR A 742 -22.06 -25.18 -1.67
N GLN A 743 -21.90 -25.94 -0.57
CA GLN A 743 -20.59 -26.47 -0.16
C GLN A 743 -20.60 -28.00 -0.18
N HIS A 744 -19.54 -28.59 -0.73
CA HIS A 744 -19.22 -30.01 -0.66
C HIS A 744 -18.20 -30.27 0.45
N LEU A 745 -18.63 -30.92 1.53
CA LEU A 745 -17.72 -31.43 2.56
C LEU A 745 -17.60 -32.93 2.36
N TYR A 746 -16.51 -33.37 1.71
CA TYR A 746 -16.29 -34.77 1.36
C TYR A 746 -15.01 -35.34 1.93
N TYR A 747 -15.08 -36.58 2.42
CA TYR A 747 -13.88 -37.33 2.82
C TYR A 747 -12.99 -36.59 3.82
N ASN A 748 -13.51 -35.76 4.72
CA ASN A 748 -12.66 -35.11 5.73
C ASN A 748 -12.49 -36.01 6.95
N SER A 749 -11.31 -36.03 7.57
CA SER A 749 -11.06 -36.65 8.87
C SER A 749 -10.89 -35.57 9.93
N VAL A 750 -11.85 -35.49 10.87
CA VAL A 750 -11.92 -34.40 11.84
C VAL A 750 -11.95 -34.95 13.27
N HIS A 751 -10.92 -34.63 14.04
CA HIS A 751 -10.79 -35.02 15.45
C HIS A 751 -10.88 -33.82 16.39
N THR A 752 -11.90 -33.79 17.24
CA THR A 752 -12.00 -32.82 18.34
C THR A 752 -11.81 -33.53 19.68
N SER A 753 -10.74 -33.19 20.40
CA SER A 753 -10.42 -33.76 21.71
C SER A 753 -10.56 -32.77 22.86
N SER A 754 -11.08 -31.57 22.58
CA SER A 754 -11.32 -30.54 23.60
C SER A 754 -12.15 -31.07 24.77
N THR A 755 -11.67 -30.85 26.01
CA THR A 755 -12.37 -31.31 27.22
C THR A 755 -13.65 -30.50 27.53
N ASN A 756 -13.99 -29.51 26.71
CA ASN A 756 -15.23 -28.76 26.85
C ASN A 756 -16.38 -29.55 26.22
N THR A 757 -17.39 -29.91 27.01
CA THR A 757 -18.54 -30.70 26.55
C THR A 757 -19.45 -29.96 25.56
N ASN A 758 -19.24 -28.65 25.35
CA ASN A 758 -19.89 -27.89 24.28
C ASN A 758 -19.05 -27.85 22.99
N SER A 759 -17.94 -28.57 22.89
CA SER A 759 -17.17 -28.68 21.65
C SER A 759 -17.86 -29.57 20.63
N LYS A 760 -17.54 -29.40 19.35
CA LYS A 760 -18.15 -30.08 18.22
C LYS A 760 -17.09 -30.55 17.22
N SER A 761 -17.28 -31.64 16.50
CA SER A 761 -16.41 -31.95 15.36
C SER A 761 -16.88 -31.23 14.10
N LEU A 762 -18.18 -31.30 13.81
CA LEU A 762 -18.86 -30.41 12.85
C LEU A 762 -19.83 -29.48 13.57
N TYR A 763 -19.77 -28.18 13.30
CA TYR A 763 -20.71 -27.18 13.82
C TYR A 763 -21.31 -26.31 12.73
N VAL A 764 -22.59 -26.55 12.42
CA VAL A 764 -23.37 -25.74 11.50
C VAL A 764 -24.36 -24.89 12.29
N THR A 765 -24.18 -23.57 12.22
CA THR A 765 -24.89 -22.59 13.06
C THR A 765 -26.19 -22.08 12.43
N SER A 766 -26.96 -21.25 13.15
CA SER A 766 -28.28 -20.76 12.72
C SER A 766 -28.30 -19.67 11.62
N GLY A 767 -27.27 -19.62 10.76
CA GLY A 767 -27.21 -18.68 9.63
C GLY A 767 -28.15 -19.08 8.47
N ALA A 768 -28.41 -18.15 7.55
CA ALA A 768 -29.34 -18.30 6.42
C ALA A 768 -28.72 -18.97 5.17
N GLY A 769 -28.00 -20.08 5.34
CA GLY A 769 -27.43 -20.86 4.23
C GLY A 769 -28.33 -21.99 3.71
N SER A 770 -27.87 -22.73 2.70
CA SER A 770 -28.61 -23.74 1.94
C SER A 770 -27.69 -24.64 1.09
N ASN A 771 -28.20 -25.82 0.70
CA ASN A 771 -27.55 -26.70 -0.28
C ASN A 771 -26.11 -27.15 0.06
N ASN A 772 -25.81 -27.40 1.34
CA ASN A 772 -24.54 -27.99 1.74
C ASN A 772 -24.66 -29.53 1.81
N GLU A 773 -23.66 -30.23 1.30
CA GLU A 773 -23.61 -31.70 1.22
C GLU A 773 -22.47 -32.26 2.08
N LEU A 774 -22.79 -33.28 2.88
CA LEU A 774 -21.89 -33.86 3.88
C LEU A 774 -21.76 -35.37 3.62
N ILE A 775 -20.74 -35.80 2.86
CA ILE A 775 -20.62 -37.21 2.42
C ILE A 775 -19.24 -37.79 2.75
N ASN A 776 -19.18 -39.04 3.19
CA ASN A 776 -17.93 -39.78 3.43
C ASN A 776 -16.97 -39.17 4.47
N ASN A 777 -17.43 -38.34 5.40
CA ASN A 777 -16.55 -37.71 6.39
C ASN A 777 -16.46 -38.52 7.69
N ILE A 778 -15.35 -38.40 8.40
CA ILE A 778 -15.22 -38.80 9.80
C ILE A 778 -15.29 -37.55 10.69
N PHE A 779 -16.26 -37.52 11.60
CA PHE A 779 -16.40 -36.51 12.63
C PHE A 779 -16.29 -37.17 14.01
N MET A 780 -15.09 -37.14 14.59
CA MET A 780 -14.80 -37.76 15.89
C MET A 780 -14.68 -36.72 17.00
N ASN A 781 -15.43 -36.86 18.10
CA ASN A 781 -15.28 -36.05 19.31
C ASN A 781 -14.91 -36.91 20.53
N SER A 782 -13.62 -37.03 20.81
CA SER A 782 -13.14 -37.84 21.93
C SER A 782 -13.24 -37.13 23.29
N GLY A 783 -13.42 -35.79 23.28
CA GLY A 783 -13.45 -34.94 24.48
C GLY A 783 -14.79 -34.87 25.23
N GLY A 784 -15.82 -35.56 24.71
CA GLY A 784 -17.13 -35.67 25.33
C GLY A 784 -18.18 -34.64 24.85
N GLY A 785 -17.88 -33.91 23.78
CA GLY A 785 -18.82 -33.02 23.10
C GLY A 785 -19.64 -33.73 22.02
N TYR A 786 -20.18 -32.97 21.06
CA TYR A 786 -20.93 -33.52 19.93
C TYR A 786 -19.97 -33.90 18.80
N SER A 787 -20.24 -35.01 18.12
CA SER A 787 -19.63 -35.27 16.81
C SER A 787 -20.22 -34.30 15.78
N TYR A 788 -21.55 -34.23 15.73
CA TYR A 788 -22.29 -33.65 14.62
C TYR A 788 -23.36 -32.66 15.11
N TYR A 789 -23.17 -31.35 14.93
CA TYR A 789 -24.08 -30.33 15.47
C TYR A 789 -24.65 -29.43 14.38
N ILE A 790 -25.91 -29.68 14.01
CA ILE A 790 -26.64 -28.93 12.98
C ILE A 790 -27.78 -28.13 13.65
N GLN A 791 -27.54 -26.84 13.85
CA GLN A 791 -28.51 -25.96 14.51
C GLN A 791 -29.65 -25.54 13.57
N ASN A 792 -29.33 -25.23 12.31
CA ASN A 792 -30.31 -24.98 11.27
C ASN A 792 -30.24 -26.11 10.25
N THR A 793 -31.23 -26.99 10.28
CA THR A 793 -31.22 -28.22 9.47
C THR A 793 -31.58 -27.99 8.02
N SER A 794 -32.19 -26.84 7.67
CA SER A 794 -32.54 -26.52 6.28
C SER A 794 -31.33 -26.24 5.41
N VAL A 795 -30.15 -26.04 6.02
CA VAL A 795 -28.93 -25.70 5.27
C VAL A 795 -28.23 -26.93 4.68
N ILE A 796 -28.60 -28.13 5.14
CA ILE A 796 -28.07 -29.41 4.67
C ILE A 796 -29.04 -30.00 3.65
N SER A 797 -28.59 -30.16 2.40
CA SER A 797 -29.38 -30.80 1.33
C SER A 797 -29.19 -32.32 1.32
N SER A 798 -28.00 -32.80 1.69
CA SER A 798 -27.65 -34.22 1.72
C SER A 798 -26.62 -34.51 2.82
N SER A 799 -26.78 -35.65 3.49
CA SER A 799 -25.81 -36.21 4.42
C SER A 799 -25.90 -37.74 4.39
N ASP A 800 -24.81 -38.44 4.11
CA ASP A 800 -24.76 -39.90 4.13
C ASP A 800 -23.33 -40.44 4.15
N HIS A 801 -23.16 -41.72 4.49
CA HIS A 801 -21.87 -42.43 4.55
C HIS A 801 -20.82 -41.73 5.44
N ASN A 802 -21.24 -40.98 6.46
CA ASN A 802 -20.32 -40.36 7.41
C ASN A 802 -20.06 -41.29 8.60
N ASP A 803 -18.89 -41.21 9.21
CA ASP A 803 -18.64 -41.75 10.54
C ASP A 803 -18.81 -40.66 11.61
N LEU A 804 -19.76 -40.88 12.51
CA LEU A 804 -20.11 -39.93 13.57
C LEU A 804 -19.83 -40.56 14.92
N PHE A 805 -18.71 -40.20 15.56
CA PHE A 805 -18.31 -40.83 16.82
C PHE A 805 -18.07 -39.82 17.94
N THR A 806 -18.55 -40.12 19.15
CA THR A 806 -18.23 -39.33 20.34
C THR A 806 -18.20 -40.18 21.62
N ASN A 807 -17.33 -39.77 22.56
CA ASN A 807 -17.34 -40.26 23.95
C ASN A 807 -18.38 -39.54 24.83
N GLY A 808 -19.08 -38.53 24.28
CA GLY A 808 -20.09 -37.74 24.96
C GLY A 808 -21.45 -38.43 25.08
N THR A 809 -22.32 -37.88 25.93
CA THR A 809 -23.69 -38.41 26.11
C THR A 809 -24.56 -38.26 24.86
N ASN A 810 -24.36 -37.19 24.10
CA ASN A 810 -25.13 -36.90 22.89
C ASN A 810 -24.23 -37.01 21.67
N LEU A 811 -24.61 -37.85 20.72
CA LEU A 811 -23.92 -38.00 19.43
C LEU A 811 -24.01 -36.73 18.59
N ALA A 812 -25.26 -36.26 18.42
CA ALA A 812 -25.60 -35.24 17.45
C ALA A 812 -26.61 -34.22 18.00
N TYR A 813 -26.71 -33.09 17.33
CA TYR A 813 -27.78 -32.11 17.51
C TYR A 813 -28.45 -31.85 16.16
N TRP A 814 -29.76 -32.08 16.07
CA TRP A 814 -30.58 -31.84 14.89
C TRP A 814 -31.95 -31.31 15.33
N ASN A 815 -32.08 -29.98 15.42
CA ASN A 815 -33.22 -29.31 16.09
C ASN A 815 -33.47 -29.76 17.55
N GLY A 816 -32.48 -30.41 18.18
CA GLY A 816 -32.52 -30.96 19.53
C GLY A 816 -31.39 -31.99 19.72
N PRO A 817 -30.98 -32.29 20.97
CA PRO A 817 -29.92 -33.26 21.24
C PRO A 817 -30.39 -34.69 20.97
N LEU A 818 -29.52 -35.52 20.39
CA LEU A 818 -29.74 -36.91 20.01
C LEU A 818 -28.63 -37.81 20.55
N THR A 819 -28.99 -38.96 21.09
CA THR A 819 -28.06 -39.83 21.82
C THR A 819 -27.41 -40.91 20.97
N SER A 820 -27.97 -41.24 19.80
CA SER A 820 -27.48 -42.30 18.94
C SER A 820 -27.66 -41.98 17.46
N LEU A 821 -26.95 -42.73 16.60
CA LEU A 821 -27.05 -42.60 15.15
C LEU A 821 -28.46 -42.95 14.65
N ALA A 822 -29.12 -43.95 15.26
CA ALA A 822 -30.50 -44.30 14.94
C ALA A 822 -31.48 -43.16 15.24
N ASP A 823 -31.24 -42.38 16.29
CA ASP A 823 -32.04 -41.20 16.61
C ASP A 823 -31.83 -40.10 15.55
N LEU A 824 -30.58 -39.91 15.08
CA LEU A 824 -30.26 -38.97 14.00
C LEU A 824 -30.93 -39.37 12.69
N GLN A 825 -30.75 -40.61 12.24
CA GLN A 825 -31.39 -41.14 11.02
C GLN A 825 -32.90 -40.94 11.02
N THR A 826 -33.53 -41.14 12.18
CA THR A 826 -34.98 -40.93 12.34
C THR A 826 -35.35 -39.44 12.27
N ALA A 827 -34.55 -38.57 12.88
CA ALA A 827 -34.82 -37.14 12.98
C ALA A 827 -34.51 -36.36 11.69
N SER A 828 -33.44 -36.75 10.97
CA SER A 828 -33.01 -36.11 9.73
C SER A 828 -33.65 -36.73 8.49
N GLY A 829 -33.92 -38.05 8.51
CA GLY A 829 -34.23 -38.81 7.30
C GLY A 829 -33.02 -38.99 6.36
N MET A 830 -31.82 -38.68 6.84
CA MET A 830 -30.52 -38.75 6.17
C MET A 830 -29.60 -39.74 6.91
N ASP A 831 -28.34 -39.85 6.50
CA ASP A 831 -27.30 -40.65 7.17
C ASP A 831 -27.65 -42.15 7.30
N LEU A 832 -28.36 -42.70 6.32
CA LEU A 832 -28.86 -44.09 6.34
C LEU A 832 -27.73 -45.14 6.29
N HIS A 833 -26.63 -44.81 5.63
CA HIS A 833 -25.44 -45.65 5.49
C HIS A 833 -24.26 -45.14 6.33
N SER A 834 -24.44 -44.03 7.05
CA SER A 834 -23.49 -43.54 8.03
C SER A 834 -23.27 -44.57 9.16
N VAL A 835 -22.13 -44.46 9.83
CA VAL A 835 -21.71 -45.32 10.93
C VAL A 835 -21.30 -44.48 12.16
N SER A 836 -21.02 -45.15 13.28
CA SER A 836 -20.60 -44.51 14.53
C SER A 836 -19.58 -45.43 15.20
N VAL A 837 -18.36 -45.42 14.67
CA VAL A 837 -17.25 -46.28 15.06
C VAL A 837 -16.09 -45.42 15.56
N ASP A 838 -15.29 -45.90 16.52
CA ASP A 838 -14.05 -45.20 16.85
C ASP A 838 -13.09 -45.37 15.66
N PRO A 839 -12.63 -44.30 14.98
CA PRO A 839 -11.77 -44.43 13.80
C PRO A 839 -10.39 -45.03 14.12
N GLU A 840 -10.01 -45.14 15.40
CA GLU A 840 -8.72 -45.69 15.82
C GLU A 840 -7.55 -44.97 15.13
N TYR A 841 -7.61 -43.63 15.13
CA TYR A 841 -6.57 -42.79 14.51
C TYR A 841 -5.17 -43.11 15.02
N ALA A 842 -4.18 -43.09 14.13
CA ALA A 842 -2.77 -43.35 14.45
C ALA A 842 -2.26 -42.46 15.61
N SER A 843 -2.65 -41.17 15.62
CA SER A 843 -2.50 -40.30 16.79
C SER A 843 -3.50 -39.13 16.76
N ASN A 844 -3.46 -38.26 17.76
CA ASN A 844 -4.27 -37.03 17.75
C ASN A 844 -3.94 -36.11 16.56
N THR A 845 -2.70 -36.09 16.10
CA THR A 845 -2.23 -35.17 15.04
C THR A 845 -1.99 -35.87 13.72
N ASP A 846 -2.22 -37.18 13.68
CA ASP A 846 -2.06 -38.04 12.53
C ASP A 846 -3.33 -38.87 12.39
N LEU A 847 -4.21 -38.44 11.49
CA LEU A 847 -5.59 -38.93 11.38
C LEU A 847 -5.74 -40.05 10.34
N HIS A 848 -4.67 -40.77 10.05
CA HIS A 848 -4.76 -42.06 9.36
C HIS A 848 -5.59 -43.03 10.19
N VAL A 849 -6.51 -43.72 9.53
CA VAL A 849 -7.56 -44.53 10.14
C VAL A 849 -7.08 -45.98 10.22
N SER A 850 -7.41 -46.69 11.30
CA SER A 850 -7.12 -48.14 11.41
C SER A 850 -8.34 -49.01 11.70
N ALA A 851 -9.51 -48.37 11.90
CA ALA A 851 -10.78 -49.03 12.14
C ALA A 851 -11.31 -49.73 10.88
N LYS A 852 -11.28 -51.07 10.88
CA LYS A 852 -11.73 -51.92 9.77
C LYS A 852 -13.20 -51.77 9.37
N ASP A 853 -14.04 -51.21 10.23
CA ASP A 853 -15.45 -50.98 9.91
C ASP A 853 -15.64 -49.73 9.04
N LEU A 854 -14.59 -48.92 8.82
CA LEU A 854 -14.59 -47.74 7.93
C LEU A 854 -14.03 -48.03 6.54
N ASP A 855 -13.36 -49.18 6.40
CA ASP A 855 -12.85 -49.72 5.14
C ASP A 855 -14.01 -50.07 4.19
N SER A 856 -13.87 -49.70 2.91
CA SER A 856 -14.77 -49.98 1.80
C SER A 856 -16.22 -49.54 2.04
N SER A 857 -16.41 -48.54 2.91
CA SER A 857 -17.71 -48.14 3.46
C SER A 857 -18.23 -46.79 2.95
N ALA A 858 -17.42 -46.05 2.19
CA ALA A 858 -17.83 -44.82 1.54
C ALA A 858 -18.56 -45.07 0.20
N ILE A 859 -19.17 -44.02 -0.33
CA ILE A 859 -19.73 -44.01 -1.70
C ILE A 859 -18.77 -43.33 -2.69
N PRO A 860 -18.45 -43.92 -3.86
CA PRO A 860 -17.55 -43.31 -4.84
C PRO A 860 -17.98 -41.91 -5.28
N ILE A 861 -17.03 -40.97 -5.24
CA ILE A 861 -17.17 -39.63 -5.83
C ILE A 861 -16.12 -39.51 -6.93
N LEU A 862 -16.54 -39.74 -8.18
CA LEU A 862 -15.68 -40.03 -9.34
C LEU A 862 -14.70 -38.92 -9.75
N TRP A 863 -14.77 -37.75 -9.14
CA TRP A 863 -13.84 -36.63 -9.38
C TRP A 863 -12.86 -36.40 -8.22
N ILE A 864 -12.96 -37.18 -7.14
CA ILE A 864 -12.02 -37.21 -6.02
C ILE A 864 -11.29 -38.55 -6.08
N ASN A 865 -10.21 -38.60 -6.87
CA ASN A 865 -9.54 -39.87 -7.19
C ASN A 865 -8.42 -40.24 -6.23
N ASN A 866 -7.91 -39.27 -5.48
CA ASN A 866 -6.81 -39.48 -4.54
C ASN A 866 -7.22 -39.00 -3.16
N ASP A 867 -6.70 -39.63 -2.12
CA ASP A 867 -6.89 -39.27 -0.72
C ASP A 867 -5.93 -38.13 -0.30
N ILE A 868 -5.64 -37.97 1.00
CA ILE A 868 -4.78 -36.91 1.53
C ILE A 868 -3.28 -37.16 1.33
N ASP A 869 -2.85 -38.41 1.17
CA ASP A 869 -1.44 -38.79 0.96
C ASP A 869 -1.13 -39.12 -0.51
N ASP A 870 -2.05 -38.70 -1.39
CA ASP A 870 -2.04 -38.87 -2.85
C ASP A 870 -2.24 -40.33 -3.33
N ASP A 871 -2.68 -41.23 -2.45
CA ASP A 871 -3.03 -42.61 -2.80
C ASP A 871 -4.36 -42.67 -3.55
N LEU A 872 -4.44 -43.59 -4.53
CA LEU A 872 -5.65 -43.75 -5.35
C LEU A 872 -6.76 -44.39 -4.54
N ARG A 873 -7.94 -43.76 -4.57
CA ARG A 873 -9.16 -44.33 -3.98
C ARG A 873 -9.69 -45.49 -4.82
N ASP A 874 -10.24 -46.50 -4.18
CA ASP A 874 -10.92 -47.59 -4.89
C ASP A 874 -12.15 -47.03 -5.63
N GLU A 875 -12.23 -47.31 -6.93
CA GLU A 875 -13.28 -46.76 -7.81
C GLU A 875 -14.71 -47.20 -7.44
N ASN A 876 -14.85 -48.28 -6.67
CA ASN A 876 -16.13 -48.88 -6.32
C ASN A 876 -16.40 -48.91 -4.81
N PHE A 877 -15.34 -49.01 -4.01
CA PHE A 877 -15.41 -49.23 -2.57
C PHE A 877 -14.38 -48.35 -1.82
N PRO A 878 -14.47 -47.02 -1.92
CA PRO A 878 -13.57 -46.15 -1.19
C PRO A 878 -13.83 -46.19 0.31
N ASP A 879 -12.92 -45.59 1.07
CA ASP A 879 -13.00 -45.54 2.52
C ASP A 879 -13.62 -44.25 3.05
N ILE A 880 -14.28 -44.34 4.21
CA ILE A 880 -14.80 -43.13 4.88
C ILE A 880 -13.62 -42.36 5.47
N GLY A 881 -13.55 -41.04 5.20
CA GLY A 881 -12.51 -40.16 5.70
C GLY A 881 -11.46 -39.77 4.65
N ALA A 882 -10.49 -38.98 5.10
CA ALA A 882 -9.47 -38.37 4.24
C ALA A 882 -8.36 -39.34 3.82
N ASP A 883 -8.34 -40.55 4.37
CA ASP A 883 -7.30 -41.56 4.23
C ASP A 883 -7.91 -42.82 3.61
N GLU A 884 -7.22 -43.43 2.65
CA GLU A 884 -7.59 -44.70 2.04
C GLU A 884 -6.75 -45.84 2.63
N PHE A 885 -7.40 -46.94 3.01
CA PHE A 885 -6.74 -48.15 3.46
C PHE A 885 -5.99 -48.82 2.31
N ILE A 886 -4.68 -48.81 2.42
CA ILE A 886 -3.81 -49.41 1.41
C ILE A 886 -3.60 -50.89 1.73
N TYR A 887 -4.40 -51.76 1.12
CA TYR A 887 -4.17 -53.20 1.19
C TYR A 887 -3.38 -53.71 -0.02
N GLY A 888 -2.10 -54.01 0.19
CA GLY A 888 -1.31 -54.82 -0.73
C GLY A 888 -0.69 -54.11 -1.92
N LEU A 889 -0.43 -52.80 -1.83
CA LEU A 889 0.58 -52.13 -2.66
C LEU A 889 1.95 -52.30 -2.00
N ASN A 890 2.89 -52.81 -2.78
CA ASN A 890 4.29 -52.95 -2.39
C ASN A 890 4.99 -51.59 -2.59
N TYR A 891 5.50 -50.97 -1.52
CA TYR A 891 6.32 -49.77 -1.64
C TYR A 891 7.77 -50.19 -1.84
N PRO A 892 8.51 -49.59 -2.80
CA PRO A 892 9.94 -49.86 -2.88
C PRO A 892 10.64 -49.38 -1.61
N PRO A 893 11.69 -50.07 -1.17
CA PRO A 893 12.51 -49.62 -0.05
C PRO A 893 13.14 -48.26 -0.35
N LEU A 894 13.56 -47.53 0.67
CA LEU A 894 14.30 -46.26 0.55
C LEU A 894 15.61 -46.33 1.33
N ILE A 895 16.75 -46.16 0.67
CA ILE A 895 18.08 -46.06 1.29
C ILE A 895 18.24 -44.66 1.90
N ILE A 896 18.50 -44.60 3.22
CA ILE A 896 18.63 -43.34 3.98
C ILE A 896 20.02 -43.15 4.60
N SER A 897 20.94 -44.07 4.35
CA SER A 897 22.35 -44.00 4.77
C SER A 897 23.25 -43.45 3.66
N GLU A 898 24.36 -42.81 4.02
CA GLU A 898 25.40 -42.34 3.09
C GLU A 898 26.75 -43.03 3.39
N PRO A 899 27.53 -43.47 2.38
CA PRO A 899 28.81 -44.17 2.55
C PRO A 899 30.00 -43.23 2.77
N ASP A 900 31.02 -43.72 3.48
CA ASP A 900 32.35 -43.11 3.46
C ASP A 900 33.03 -43.41 2.10
N THR A 901 33.40 -42.38 1.35
CA THR A 901 33.95 -42.54 -0.01
C THR A 901 35.48 -42.78 -0.04
N LEU A 902 36.09 -43.06 1.12
CA LEU A 902 37.53 -43.30 1.27
C LEU A 902 37.82 -44.62 2.00
N ALA A 903 38.69 -45.45 1.42
CA ALA A 903 39.21 -46.68 2.04
C ALA A 903 40.75 -46.70 2.01
N PHE A 904 41.36 -47.39 2.95
CA PHE A 904 42.83 -47.46 3.05
C PHE A 904 43.37 -48.88 2.90
N VAL A 905 44.46 -49.04 2.17
CA VAL A 905 45.18 -50.31 2.03
C VAL A 905 45.48 -50.92 3.39
N ASP A 906 45.22 -52.23 3.51
CA ASP A 906 45.38 -53.07 4.71
C ASP A 906 44.49 -52.66 5.92
N SER A 907 43.52 -51.75 5.72
CA SER A 907 42.54 -51.35 6.74
C SER A 907 41.15 -51.91 6.42
N LEU A 908 40.41 -52.34 7.44
CA LEU A 908 39.02 -52.79 7.26
C LEU A 908 38.13 -51.58 6.97
N TYR A 909 37.55 -51.54 5.76
CA TYR A 909 36.46 -50.64 5.41
C TYR A 909 35.14 -51.29 5.84
N GLN A 910 34.24 -50.51 6.44
CA GLN A 910 32.90 -50.94 6.83
C GLN A 910 31.89 -49.84 6.51
N TYR A 911 30.74 -50.21 5.95
CA TYR A 911 29.62 -49.31 5.71
C TYR A 911 28.31 -50.03 5.98
N GLN A 912 27.48 -49.47 6.87
CA GLN A 912 26.17 -50.01 7.21
C GLN A 912 25.12 -49.33 6.33
N VAL A 913 24.58 -50.06 5.36
CA VAL A 913 23.43 -49.60 4.58
C VAL A 913 22.20 -49.63 5.49
N ILE A 914 21.47 -48.52 5.57
CA ILE A 914 20.21 -48.39 6.29
C ILE A 914 19.15 -48.04 5.26
N ALA A 915 18.18 -48.91 5.11
CA ALA A 915 17.00 -48.67 4.30
C ALA A 915 15.73 -48.84 5.13
N THR A 916 14.69 -48.10 4.77
CA THR A 916 13.36 -48.18 5.37
C THR A 916 12.37 -48.66 4.32
N ASP A 917 11.39 -49.42 4.78
CA ASP A 917 10.27 -49.90 3.99
C ASP A 917 8.99 -49.50 4.71
N ASN A 918 8.11 -48.78 4.01
CA ASN A 918 6.95 -48.15 4.65
C ASN A 918 5.88 -49.17 5.06
N ASN A 919 5.87 -50.36 4.45
CA ASN A 919 5.01 -51.50 4.77
C ASN A 919 5.71 -52.57 5.63
N GLY A 920 6.98 -52.37 5.98
CA GLY A 920 7.73 -53.18 6.94
C GLY A 920 8.22 -54.53 6.37
N ASP A 921 8.40 -54.63 5.05
CA ASP A 921 8.86 -55.82 4.38
C ASP A 921 10.31 -56.19 4.73
N THR A 922 10.65 -57.47 4.52
CA THR A 922 12.00 -57.96 4.80
C THR A 922 12.95 -57.56 3.68
N LEU A 923 13.87 -56.64 4.00
CA LEU A 923 14.82 -56.12 3.03
C LEU A 923 15.99 -57.06 2.76
N ASN A 924 16.32 -57.23 1.49
CA ASN A 924 17.51 -57.90 1.00
C ASN A 924 18.47 -56.86 0.41
N TYR A 925 19.71 -56.91 0.85
CA TYR A 925 20.75 -55.98 0.42
C TYR A 925 21.70 -56.69 -0.54
N ASP A 926 22.14 -56.03 -1.60
CA ASP A 926 23.12 -56.58 -2.54
C ASP A 926 24.09 -55.50 -3.06
N LEU A 927 25.27 -55.94 -3.52
CA LEU A 927 26.25 -55.13 -4.22
C LEU A 927 26.19 -55.45 -5.71
N THR A 928 25.45 -54.66 -6.47
CA THR A 928 25.28 -54.84 -7.93
C THR A 928 26.54 -54.49 -8.70
N ILE A 929 27.36 -53.57 -8.18
CA ILE A 929 28.71 -53.28 -8.64
C ILE A 929 29.63 -53.21 -7.43
N SER A 930 30.68 -54.02 -7.39
CA SER A 930 31.68 -53.94 -6.32
C SER A 930 33.05 -54.44 -6.76
N PRO A 931 34.13 -53.91 -6.17
CA PRO A 931 35.44 -54.52 -6.29
C PRO A 931 35.47 -55.84 -5.50
N GLY A 932 36.20 -56.85 -6.00
CA GLY A 932 36.18 -58.20 -5.41
C GLY A 932 36.76 -58.35 -3.98
N TRP A 933 37.18 -57.25 -3.35
CA TRP A 933 37.61 -57.22 -1.95
C TRP A 933 36.52 -56.71 -0.99
N LEU A 934 35.38 -56.20 -1.50
CA LEU A 934 34.19 -55.86 -0.72
C LEU A 934 33.16 -56.99 -0.76
N ALA A 935 32.47 -57.18 0.36
CA ALA A 935 31.31 -58.06 0.47
C ALA A 935 30.22 -57.37 1.31
N ILE A 936 28.96 -57.70 1.04
CA ILE A 936 27.81 -57.23 1.82
C ILE A 936 27.14 -58.41 2.53
N ASP A 937 26.68 -58.19 3.76
CA ASP A 937 25.71 -59.08 4.40
C ASP A 937 24.31 -58.79 3.84
N HIS A 938 23.77 -59.75 3.09
CA HIS A 938 22.48 -59.58 2.41
C HIS A 938 21.29 -59.38 3.35
N SER A 939 21.42 -59.73 4.63
CA SER A 939 20.34 -59.60 5.62
C SER A 939 20.47 -58.36 6.49
N THR A 940 21.70 -57.87 6.69
CA THR A 940 21.93 -56.73 7.57
C THR A 940 22.36 -55.47 6.83
N GLY A 941 22.73 -55.53 5.55
CA GLY A 941 23.24 -54.38 4.80
C GLY A 941 24.66 -53.94 5.18
N MET A 942 25.41 -54.74 5.96
CA MET A 942 26.77 -54.39 6.35
C MET A 942 27.75 -54.73 5.22
N ILE A 943 28.30 -53.71 4.58
CA ILE A 943 29.40 -53.81 3.63
C ILE A 943 30.71 -53.81 4.40
N GLN A 944 31.61 -54.75 4.08
CA GLN A 944 32.95 -54.79 4.65
C GLN A 944 33.99 -55.40 3.72
N GLY A 945 35.24 -54.97 3.88
CA GLY A 945 36.36 -55.51 3.11
C GLY A 945 37.68 -54.81 3.42
N THR A 946 38.80 -55.45 3.10
CA THR A 946 40.14 -54.89 3.31
C THR A 946 40.85 -54.79 1.97
N PRO A 947 41.05 -53.58 1.41
CA PRO A 947 41.72 -53.41 0.14
C PRO A 947 43.22 -53.66 0.30
N THR A 948 43.84 -54.16 -0.77
CA THR A 948 45.30 -54.36 -0.85
C THR A 948 45.94 -53.28 -1.72
N ALA A 949 47.28 -53.22 -1.76
CA ALA A 949 48.00 -52.27 -2.61
C ALA A 949 47.63 -52.34 -4.11
N SER A 950 47.10 -53.47 -4.60
CA SER A 950 46.61 -53.60 -5.99
C SER A 950 45.23 -52.98 -6.23
N ASN A 951 44.56 -52.49 -5.18
CA ASN A 951 43.23 -51.90 -5.24
C ASN A 951 43.22 -50.36 -5.18
N VAL A 952 44.40 -49.72 -5.14
CA VAL A 952 44.55 -48.26 -5.07
C VAL A 952 43.97 -47.56 -6.31
N GLY A 953 43.23 -46.47 -6.09
CA GLY A 953 42.50 -45.72 -7.11
C GLY A 953 40.99 -45.73 -6.89
N ASP A 954 40.24 -45.16 -7.84
CA ASP A 954 38.78 -45.07 -7.78
C ASP A 954 38.12 -46.38 -8.25
N THR A 955 37.13 -46.85 -7.50
CA THR A 955 36.21 -47.91 -7.91
C THR A 955 34.77 -47.47 -7.70
N VAL A 956 33.88 -47.86 -8.61
CA VAL A 956 32.44 -47.65 -8.42
C VAL A 956 31.89 -48.75 -7.53
N VAL A 957 31.01 -48.37 -6.61
CA VAL A 957 30.23 -49.30 -5.79
C VAL A 957 28.76 -48.97 -5.99
N SER A 958 27.96 -49.96 -6.37
CA SER A 958 26.51 -49.85 -6.51
C SER A 958 25.84 -50.87 -5.59
N ILE A 959 24.87 -50.39 -4.84
CA ILE A 959 24.06 -51.11 -3.87
C ILE A 959 22.65 -51.19 -4.42
N SER A 960 22.00 -52.33 -4.23
CA SER A 960 20.57 -52.49 -4.43
C SER A 960 19.94 -53.00 -3.14
N VAL A 961 18.82 -52.42 -2.76
CA VAL A 961 17.96 -52.92 -1.68
C VAL A 961 16.63 -53.31 -2.30
N ASP A 962 16.24 -54.57 -2.08
CA ASP A 962 15.07 -55.22 -2.70
C ASP A 962 14.15 -55.76 -1.58
N ASP A 963 12.86 -55.48 -1.69
CA ASP A 963 11.82 -55.90 -0.73
C ASP A 963 11.32 -57.34 -0.91
N GLY A 964 11.77 -58.04 -1.95
CA GLY A 964 11.36 -59.39 -2.33
C GLY A 964 9.99 -59.47 -3.03
N LEU A 965 9.33 -58.34 -3.25
CA LEU A 965 7.99 -58.21 -3.83
C LEU A 965 7.96 -57.31 -5.08
N GLY A 966 9.11 -56.78 -5.50
CA GLY A 966 9.34 -56.15 -6.79
C GLY A 966 9.69 -54.67 -6.72
N GLY A 967 9.81 -54.09 -5.53
CA GLY A 967 10.31 -52.74 -5.30
C GLY A 967 11.80 -52.77 -4.97
N VAL A 968 12.52 -51.82 -5.55
CA VAL A 968 13.97 -51.74 -5.46
C VAL A 968 14.38 -50.28 -5.33
N ASP A 969 15.37 -50.01 -4.48
CA ASP A 969 16.11 -48.76 -4.48
C ASP A 969 17.61 -49.02 -4.62
N GLU A 970 18.31 -48.08 -5.25
CA GLU A 970 19.70 -48.22 -5.64
C GLU A 970 20.53 -47.00 -5.22
N GLN A 971 21.70 -47.24 -4.65
CA GLN A 971 22.67 -46.21 -4.33
C GLN A 971 23.99 -46.51 -5.03
N THR A 972 24.53 -45.54 -5.77
CA THR A 972 25.83 -45.67 -6.44
C THR A 972 26.78 -44.56 -5.99
N TYR A 973 27.99 -44.94 -5.62
CA TYR A 973 29.04 -44.00 -5.20
C TYR A 973 30.42 -44.41 -5.72
N MET A 974 31.37 -43.48 -5.68
CA MET A 974 32.76 -43.71 -6.01
C MET A 974 33.57 -43.88 -4.72
N LEU A 975 34.22 -45.01 -4.57
CA LEU A 975 35.10 -45.32 -3.44
C LEU A 975 36.56 -45.16 -3.88
N HIS A 976 37.27 -44.25 -3.22
CA HIS A 976 38.69 -44.02 -3.46
C HIS A 976 39.53 -44.82 -2.47
N VAL A 977 40.37 -45.73 -2.97
CA VAL A 977 41.32 -46.50 -2.15
C VAL A 977 42.69 -45.84 -2.20
N ASP A 978 43.23 -45.49 -1.03
CA ASP A 978 44.58 -44.90 -0.90
C ASP A 978 45.46 -45.69 0.08
N PHE A 979 46.76 -45.42 0.09
CA PHE A 979 47.64 -45.93 1.14
C PHE A 979 47.34 -45.23 2.46
N SER A 980 47.29 -46.01 3.55
CA SER A 980 47.27 -45.43 4.89
C SER A 980 48.55 -44.63 5.12
N VAL A 981 48.47 -43.30 5.00
CA VAL A 981 49.51 -42.40 5.45
C VAL A 981 49.46 -42.40 6.97
N GLY A 982 50.48 -42.97 7.60
CA GLY A 982 50.70 -42.96 9.05
C GLY A 982 50.99 -41.56 9.60
N ILE A 983 50.06 -40.64 9.38
CA ILE A 983 49.99 -39.32 9.98
C ILE A 983 48.59 -39.22 10.56
N ASN A 984 48.53 -39.22 11.89
CA ASN A 984 47.31 -39.05 12.68
C ASN A 984 46.65 -37.71 12.31
N MET A 985 45.71 -37.72 11.36
CA MET A 985 44.78 -36.62 11.16
C MET A 985 43.55 -36.91 12.02
N ASP A 986 43.58 -36.39 13.24
CA ASP A 986 42.35 -36.03 13.96
C ASP A 986 41.64 -34.96 13.12
N VAL A 987 40.79 -35.40 12.19
CA VAL A 987 39.67 -34.61 11.70
C VAL A 987 38.40 -35.28 12.19
N ASN A 988 38.22 -35.29 13.51
CA ASN A 988 36.86 -35.17 14.01
C ASN A 988 36.37 -33.81 13.51
N PRO A 989 35.39 -33.72 12.59
CA PRO A 989 34.86 -32.41 12.21
C PRO A 989 34.38 -31.76 13.50
N ILE A 990 34.99 -30.64 13.89
CA ILE A 990 34.49 -29.88 15.04
C ILE A 990 33.04 -29.52 14.68
N PRO A 991 32.05 -29.88 15.53
CA PRO A 991 30.66 -29.55 15.26
C PRO A 991 30.50 -28.07 14.91
N LYS A 992 29.63 -27.70 13.98
CA LYS A 992 29.42 -26.26 13.65
C LYS A 992 28.43 -25.57 14.60
N LYS A 993 27.69 -26.34 15.39
CA LYS A 993 26.65 -25.85 16.32
C LYS A 993 26.68 -26.64 17.63
N TYR A 994 26.11 -26.06 18.69
CA TYR A 994 25.78 -26.81 19.90
C TYR A 994 24.57 -27.70 19.62
N SER A 995 24.59 -28.96 20.04
CA SER A 995 23.43 -29.86 19.90
C SER A 995 23.38 -30.87 21.03
N LEU A 996 22.19 -31.17 21.53
CA LEU A 996 21.93 -32.27 22.47
C LEU A 996 21.12 -33.31 21.70
N LEU A 997 21.65 -34.51 21.54
CA LEU A 997 21.01 -35.59 20.80
C LEU A 997 20.09 -36.39 21.72
N GLN A 998 19.10 -37.04 21.12
CA GLN A 998 18.20 -37.96 21.82
C GLN A 998 19.00 -39.02 22.57
N ASN A 999 18.65 -39.25 23.84
CA ASN A 999 19.29 -40.29 24.64
C ASN A 999 18.95 -41.67 24.05
N TYR A 1000 19.96 -42.53 23.91
CA TYR A 1000 19.78 -43.87 23.36
C TYR A 1000 20.51 -44.92 24.19
N PRO A 1001 19.88 -46.07 24.49
CA PRO A 1001 18.48 -46.42 24.20
C PRO A 1001 17.44 -45.61 25.01
N ASN A 1002 16.25 -45.36 24.44
CA ASN A 1002 15.11 -44.67 25.07
C ASN A 1002 14.37 -45.62 26.06
N PRO A 1003 13.72 -45.13 27.13
CA PRO A 1003 13.93 -45.56 28.51
C PRO A 1003 13.02 -46.75 28.88
N PHE A 1004 13.33 -47.93 28.37
CA PHE A 1004 12.93 -49.20 28.98
C PHE A 1004 14.15 -50.05 29.38
N ASN A 1005 15.36 -49.50 29.22
CA ASN A 1005 16.62 -50.11 29.60
C ASN A 1005 17.23 -49.42 30.85
N PRO A 1006 17.95 -50.17 31.71
CA PRO A 1006 18.53 -49.65 32.96
C PRO A 1006 19.71 -48.70 32.78
N SER A 1007 20.14 -48.42 31.55
CA SER A 1007 21.19 -47.47 31.22
C SER A 1007 20.90 -46.76 29.88
N THR A 1008 21.25 -45.48 29.75
CA THR A 1008 21.10 -44.71 28.50
C THR A 1008 22.31 -43.82 28.26
N THR A 1009 22.63 -43.51 27.00
CA THR A 1009 23.70 -42.57 26.65
C THR A 1009 23.09 -41.26 26.18
N ILE A 1010 23.46 -40.15 26.82
CA ILE A 1010 23.17 -38.79 26.34
C ILE A 1010 24.38 -38.29 25.56
N ARG A 1011 24.15 -37.89 24.30
CA ARG A 1011 25.20 -37.35 23.44
C ARG A 1011 24.98 -35.86 23.22
N PHE A 1012 26.05 -35.07 23.21
CA PHE A 1012 25.99 -33.64 22.89
C PHE A 1012 27.24 -33.17 22.15
N GLU A 1013 27.10 -32.09 21.40
CA GLU A 1013 28.08 -31.55 20.47
C GLU A 1013 28.46 -30.14 20.87
N LEU A 1014 29.76 -29.83 20.83
CA LEU A 1014 30.31 -28.51 21.15
C LEU A 1014 31.15 -27.98 19.98
N PRO A 1015 30.80 -26.82 19.39
CA PRO A 1015 31.58 -26.22 18.32
C PRO A 1015 32.86 -25.53 18.81
N LEU A 1016 32.92 -25.23 20.10
CA LEU A 1016 34.06 -24.63 20.79
C LEU A 1016 34.04 -25.08 22.26
N SER A 1017 35.19 -25.04 22.91
CA SER A 1017 35.30 -25.42 24.33
C SER A 1017 34.44 -24.51 25.20
N SER A 1018 33.57 -25.11 26.02
CA SER A 1018 32.58 -24.39 26.82
C SER A 1018 32.30 -25.09 28.16
N LEU A 1019 31.95 -24.30 29.18
CA LEU A 1019 31.39 -24.81 30.44
C LEU A 1019 30.01 -25.42 30.19
N VAL A 1020 29.89 -26.74 30.27
CA VAL A 1020 28.64 -27.47 30.02
C VAL A 1020 27.98 -27.85 31.33
N THR A 1021 26.69 -27.55 31.47
CA THR A 1021 25.85 -28.05 32.57
C THR A 1021 24.68 -28.86 32.03
N LEU A 1022 24.61 -30.15 32.38
CA LEU A 1022 23.52 -31.05 31.98
C LEU A 1022 22.73 -31.49 33.23
N LYS A 1023 21.40 -31.24 33.22
CA LYS A 1023 20.50 -31.47 34.36
C LYS A 1023 19.32 -32.35 33.95
N ILE A 1024 18.97 -33.31 34.79
CA ILE A 1024 17.77 -34.14 34.62
C ILE A 1024 16.66 -33.56 35.51
N TYR A 1025 15.47 -33.42 34.93
CA TYR A 1025 14.25 -32.99 35.63
C TYR A 1025 13.20 -34.11 35.57
N ASP A 1026 12.36 -34.20 36.60
CA ASP A 1026 11.18 -35.07 36.54
C ASP A 1026 10.06 -34.40 35.72
N VAL A 1027 8.99 -35.15 35.46
CA VAL A 1027 7.82 -34.67 34.69
C VAL A 1027 7.07 -33.51 35.36
N LEU A 1028 7.37 -33.22 36.64
CA LEU A 1028 6.82 -32.10 37.40
C LEU A 1028 7.75 -30.87 37.39
N GLY A 1029 8.89 -30.95 36.69
CA GLY A 1029 9.88 -29.88 36.59
C GLY A 1029 10.83 -29.77 37.78
N ASN A 1030 10.87 -30.74 38.70
CA ASN A 1030 11.85 -30.75 39.78
C ASN A 1030 13.18 -31.33 39.29
N LYS A 1031 14.29 -30.69 39.66
CA LYS A 1031 15.63 -31.16 39.27
C LYS A 1031 16.00 -32.45 40.03
N VAL A 1032 16.14 -33.56 39.31
CA VAL A 1032 16.53 -34.88 39.82
C VAL A 1032 18.05 -35.00 40.00
N ALA A 1033 18.84 -34.58 39.01
CA ALA A 1033 20.30 -34.66 39.06
C ALA A 1033 20.98 -33.61 38.19
N THR A 1034 22.26 -33.33 38.45
CA THR A 1034 23.15 -32.59 37.55
C THR A 1034 24.31 -33.53 37.21
N ILE A 1035 24.44 -33.89 35.94
CA ILE A 1035 25.28 -35.01 35.48
C ILE A 1035 26.51 -34.53 34.69
N VAL A 1036 26.50 -33.28 34.24
CA VAL A 1036 27.69 -32.57 33.76
C VAL A 1036 27.65 -31.16 34.34
N ASN A 1037 28.79 -30.64 34.81
CA ASN A 1037 28.98 -29.25 35.24
C ASN A 1037 30.49 -28.90 35.20
N GLU A 1038 31.09 -28.97 34.02
CA GLU A 1038 32.53 -28.76 33.82
C GLU A 1038 32.84 -28.22 32.42
N GLU A 1039 34.03 -27.65 32.24
CA GLU A 1039 34.56 -27.22 30.94
C GLU A 1039 34.82 -28.45 30.06
N LYS A 1040 34.18 -28.49 28.89
CA LYS A 1040 34.33 -29.56 27.90
C LYS A 1040 34.93 -28.97 26.63
N ALA A 1041 35.89 -29.68 26.05
CA ALA A 1041 36.54 -29.26 24.80
C ALA A 1041 35.58 -29.27 23.61
N ALA A 1042 35.86 -28.48 22.57
CA ALA A 1042 35.14 -28.58 21.29
C ALA A 1042 35.16 -30.04 20.78
N GLY A 1043 34.03 -30.54 20.30
CA GLY A 1043 33.88 -31.92 19.81
C GLY A 1043 32.58 -32.58 20.27
N TYR A 1044 32.48 -33.87 20.00
CA TYR A 1044 31.35 -34.73 20.37
C TYR A 1044 31.60 -35.36 21.75
N HIS A 1045 30.58 -35.37 22.60
CA HIS A 1045 30.64 -35.88 23.97
C HIS A 1045 29.51 -36.86 24.23
N ASN A 1046 29.82 -37.95 24.94
CA ASN A 1046 28.85 -38.97 25.35
C ASN A 1046 28.89 -39.14 26.87
N ILE A 1047 27.74 -39.19 27.53
CA ILE A 1047 27.59 -39.44 28.96
C ILE A 1047 26.64 -40.61 29.16
N GLU A 1048 27.12 -41.67 29.80
CA GLU A 1048 26.30 -42.81 30.21
C GLU A 1048 25.61 -42.52 31.55
N LEU A 1049 24.34 -42.91 31.64
CA LEU A 1049 23.46 -42.82 32.81
C LEU A 1049 23.05 -44.20 33.31
#